data_AF-A0A7C1FPT5-F1
#
_entry.id   AF-A0A7C1FPT5-F1
#
_cell.length_a   1.000
_cell.length_b   1.000
_cell.length_c   1.000
_cell.angle_alpha   90.00
_cell.angle_beta   90.00
_cell.angle_gamma   90.00
#
_symmetry.space_group_name_H-M   'P 1'
#
loop_
_entity.id
_entity.type
_entity.pdbx_description
1 polymer ?
#
loop_
_entity_poly.entity_id
_entity_poly.type
_entity_poly.pdbx_seq_one_letter_code
_entity_poly.pdbx_strand_id
1 'polypeptide(L)'
;MANRFMRVDLSDKARDFRLVAIEPGMPLLDRSGARGKLLFRWLGGLAAEPVWEGDYVAFYVRDDYGGRLEDVACFPASRDDLGGQLKEDLEKLRERLDKARPETPSEQAVRAAVHRTLRELLDDPNRSDLDSYFFRYRDVNGRWRLVWCWGYERVNKEPAPAVICTHPQCNLLFVRRRGQSPNCPACAHAPERKPRRGIPLKTIAALLLVLVVAALGYYGLNRTRQLAVEPQTWSARIGDELPLDPQGPVKVLSKWLLGVREEVTDRVQADPADPQVVRWDAQQRRLTATTPGRTDVRLQLDDLPSATLAVEVAAPVKLVLETEKLTIGQGQSVKPKVFGVYDDGKKVELTEQVRLSTPDSKVAIVDGQQLVGKQEGSTPIKVQYVVPGKDVPLEATGSVTVLPEKQLAEKPPVERKIQEVRIVSEHGPQVQIPAGVKTEVRVEAVYEDGKVETATDRATLRPEDPPEKSPIGVQGGRLSAIRPGQTKLRAEVDGVQSESPLEVAVTEQPDFDELRLRPSPCSMRPGESIALEVVAWRGGKELGVLENLSGVALRSDKPEVAQVSGTTVWARSEGQAQIVATCEKPKLESKPAIIKVVRPEEPVPTALLVEPQQLQAQVGQNIRLGRDIQIQLLRGEDEPLDVAGSCDVQTDQPSVVRYDQQNRVLVAEGPGTAKISFSHAEKTAQATIEVADRPAAPAEQIGQIVLEPATASLAVGQQLPLSVFAITADGRRVERTSDATFASGNEEVVRMDDNRAVAKKPGEVKITATLPDCDKSATAHLTVQDEPITEIFVGPPGKPLKVGERLKMWLYGRSRSGTRELAREAIKLEVPPDKRDSVKINSDGTIEATQPGEAEVIIRHGDLQTTQKFRVEPAASPQLVGLEIQPHEKVLKPGESVEFTVKATTQQGAQIELPEAKLESLDQRVLAPDGQQPRRFVAKAPGRTQVRASHGDRQVLADVSVMGKRFMKVDMQYHPGEKQFHVTLNIQAEGGDGDWEYRTYLPGQQPADGWKKATQEGDLLKVELASPPIAYKQRGELYELIIEARHKKSGAVEQYPQSFWLREVLEPVRQKPPEQ
;
A
#
# COMPACT_ATOMS: atom_id res chain seq x y z
N MET A 1 3.33 -28.49 -29.59
CA MET A 1 4.02 -27.50 -28.73
C MET A 1 4.69 -26.45 -29.60
N ALA A 2 4.22 -25.21 -29.53
CA ALA A 2 4.85 -24.09 -30.22
C ALA A 2 6.31 -23.91 -29.78
N ASN A 3 7.24 -23.95 -30.75
CA ASN A 3 8.65 -23.68 -30.50
C ASN A 3 8.87 -22.16 -30.33
N ARG A 4 9.76 -21.76 -29.41
CA ARG A 4 10.26 -20.37 -29.39
C ARG A 4 10.91 -20.06 -30.72
N PHE A 5 10.53 -18.97 -31.37
CA PHE A 5 11.19 -18.60 -32.62
C PHE A 5 12.56 -17.96 -32.33
N MET A 6 12.68 -17.30 -31.18
CA MET A 6 13.86 -16.56 -30.77
C MET A 6 14.02 -16.58 -29.24
N ARG A 7 15.24 -16.46 -28.76
CA ARG A 7 15.55 -16.05 -27.39
C ARG A 7 16.59 -14.93 -27.38
N VAL A 8 16.52 -14.09 -26.36
CA VAL A 8 17.44 -12.95 -26.16
C VAL A 8 18.19 -13.18 -24.84
N ASP A 9 19.51 -13.00 -24.85
CA ASP A 9 20.32 -13.00 -23.63
C ASP A 9 20.20 -11.63 -22.97
N LEU A 10 19.71 -11.59 -21.73
CA LEU A 10 19.54 -10.39 -20.93
C LEU A 10 20.27 -10.51 -19.57
N SER A 11 21.27 -11.41 -19.48
CA SER A 11 22.14 -11.51 -18.32
C SER A 11 22.98 -10.24 -18.12
N ASP A 12 23.56 -10.05 -16.93
CA ASP A 12 24.45 -8.92 -16.63
C ASP A 12 25.70 -8.87 -17.52
N LYS A 13 26.02 -10.00 -18.17
CA LYS A 13 27.14 -10.14 -19.12
C LYS A 13 26.67 -10.17 -20.58
N ALA A 14 25.39 -9.89 -20.83
CA ALA A 14 24.82 -9.88 -22.16
C ALA A 14 25.54 -8.86 -23.05
N ARG A 15 25.99 -9.33 -24.22
CA ARG A 15 26.85 -8.55 -25.11
C ARG A 15 26.10 -7.51 -25.91
N ASP A 16 24.89 -7.85 -26.35
CA ASP A 16 24.21 -7.13 -27.44
C ASP A 16 22.88 -6.48 -27.00
N PHE A 17 22.23 -6.97 -25.94
CA PHE A 17 20.92 -6.49 -25.49
C PHE A 17 20.86 -6.32 -23.96
N ARG A 18 20.04 -5.38 -23.50
CA ARG A 18 19.74 -5.15 -22.08
C ARG A 18 18.25 -4.88 -21.88
N LEU A 19 17.75 -5.04 -20.66
CA LEU A 19 16.34 -4.77 -20.34
C LEU A 19 16.02 -3.28 -20.51
N VAL A 20 14.86 -3.00 -21.11
CA VAL A 20 14.26 -1.65 -21.05
C VAL A 20 13.57 -1.53 -19.72
N ALA A 21 13.78 -0.42 -19.01
CA ALA A 21 13.10 -0.13 -17.76
C ALA A 21 11.90 0.79 -18.01
N ILE A 22 10.78 0.57 -17.31
CA ILE A 22 9.67 1.54 -17.25
C ILE A 22 10.19 2.81 -16.56
N GLU A 23 10.86 2.56 -15.43
CA GLU A 23 11.62 3.46 -14.55
C GLU A 23 12.79 2.63 -13.96
N PRO A 24 13.87 3.24 -13.46
CA PRO A 24 15.03 2.51 -12.90
C PRO A 24 14.64 1.39 -11.92
N GLY A 25 15.26 0.22 -12.06
CA GLY A 25 14.94 -0.96 -11.23
C GLY A 25 13.61 -1.67 -11.55
N MET A 26 12.77 -1.11 -12.42
CA MET A 26 11.51 -1.72 -12.85
C MET A 26 11.56 -2.12 -14.33
N PRO A 27 12.00 -3.35 -14.66
CA PRO A 27 12.18 -3.78 -16.05
C PRO A 27 10.83 -3.93 -16.75
N LEU A 28 10.68 -3.35 -17.94
CA LEU A 28 9.45 -3.45 -18.74
C LEU A 28 9.06 -4.92 -18.97
N LEU A 29 10.02 -5.83 -19.11
CA LEU A 29 9.82 -7.28 -18.95
C LEU A 29 9.95 -7.70 -17.50
N ASP A 30 8.86 -8.15 -16.90
CA ASP A 30 8.87 -8.78 -15.58
C ASP A 30 9.03 -10.30 -15.67
N ARG A 31 9.61 -10.92 -14.63
CA ARG A 31 9.79 -12.38 -14.56
C ARG A 31 8.50 -13.15 -14.28
N SER A 32 7.43 -12.50 -13.78
CA SER A 32 6.15 -13.15 -13.51
C SER A 32 5.24 -13.27 -14.74
N GLY A 33 5.62 -12.63 -15.86
CA GLY A 33 4.85 -12.58 -17.12
C GLY A 33 3.61 -11.68 -17.05
N ALA A 34 3.45 -10.89 -16.00
CA ALA A 34 2.27 -10.05 -15.77
C ALA A 34 2.15 -8.93 -16.83
N ARG A 35 3.24 -8.23 -17.15
CA ARG A 35 3.28 -7.21 -18.21
C ARG A 35 3.19 -7.87 -19.59
N GLY A 36 3.69 -9.09 -19.71
CA GLY A 36 3.46 -10.00 -20.85
C GLY A 36 1.98 -10.11 -21.21
N LYS A 37 1.17 -10.50 -20.22
CA LYS A 37 -0.28 -10.63 -20.34
C LYS A 37 -0.97 -9.28 -20.55
N LEU A 38 -0.48 -8.23 -19.90
CA LEU A 38 -1.00 -6.87 -20.07
C LEU A 38 -0.82 -6.35 -21.50
N LEU A 39 0.38 -6.49 -22.09
CA LEU A 39 0.63 -6.08 -23.48
C LEU A 39 -0.14 -6.95 -24.47
N PHE A 40 -0.31 -8.23 -24.18
CA PHE A 40 -1.18 -9.09 -24.98
C PHE A 40 -2.64 -8.60 -24.94
N ARG A 41 -3.16 -8.22 -23.77
CA ARG A 41 -4.52 -7.63 -23.63
C ARG A 41 -4.69 -6.37 -24.46
N TRP A 42 -3.65 -5.54 -24.59
CA TRP A 42 -3.71 -4.30 -25.36
C TRP A 42 -3.45 -4.48 -26.86
N LEU A 43 -2.44 -5.27 -27.23
CA LEU A 43 -1.89 -5.33 -28.57
C LEU A 43 -2.26 -6.61 -29.34
N GLY A 44 -2.78 -7.62 -28.64
CA GLY A 44 -3.07 -8.94 -29.20
C GLY A 44 -1.82 -9.62 -29.74
N GLY A 45 -1.96 -10.36 -30.85
CA GLY A 45 -0.89 -11.10 -31.50
C GLY A 45 0.20 -10.24 -32.16
N LEU A 46 0.06 -8.90 -32.14
CA LEU A 46 1.08 -7.98 -32.64
C LEU A 46 2.25 -7.81 -31.65
N ALA A 47 2.08 -8.19 -30.38
CA ALA A 47 3.16 -8.26 -29.40
C ALA A 47 3.58 -9.72 -29.21
N ALA A 48 4.89 -9.99 -29.34
CA ALA A 48 5.43 -11.31 -29.00
C ALA A 48 5.27 -11.56 -27.50
N GLU A 49 5.02 -12.82 -27.14
CA GLU A 49 4.97 -13.25 -25.74
C GLU A 49 6.38 -13.52 -25.22
N PRO A 50 6.86 -12.76 -24.22
CA PRO A 50 8.12 -13.03 -23.55
C PRO A 50 7.94 -14.10 -22.46
N VAL A 51 8.84 -15.09 -22.43
CA VAL A 51 8.91 -16.12 -21.39
C VAL A 51 10.35 -16.22 -20.91
N TRP A 52 10.58 -16.06 -19.61
CA TRP A 52 11.91 -16.18 -19.03
C TRP A 52 12.36 -17.64 -18.95
N GLU A 53 13.59 -17.90 -19.40
CA GLU A 53 14.31 -19.17 -19.33
C GLU A 53 15.69 -18.91 -18.69
N GLY A 54 15.73 -18.83 -17.36
CA GLY A 54 16.92 -18.39 -16.62
C GLY A 54 17.20 -16.91 -16.86
N ASP A 55 18.35 -16.59 -17.47
CA ASP A 55 18.73 -15.21 -17.86
C ASP A 55 18.41 -14.87 -19.32
N TYR A 56 17.73 -15.78 -20.01
CA TYR A 56 17.27 -15.57 -21.37
C TYR A 56 15.77 -15.28 -21.38
N VAL A 57 15.31 -14.52 -22.37
CA VAL A 57 13.88 -14.36 -22.68
C VAL A 57 13.58 -15.01 -24.02
N ALA A 58 12.80 -16.08 -23.99
CA ALA A 58 12.24 -16.72 -25.17
C ALA A 58 11.00 -15.97 -25.65
N PHE A 59 10.91 -15.70 -26.95
CA PHE A 59 9.77 -15.05 -27.58
C PHE A 59 8.98 -16.03 -28.43
N TYR A 60 7.65 -15.94 -28.30
CA TYR A 60 6.68 -16.72 -29.05
C TYR A 60 5.72 -15.79 -29.79
N VAL A 61 5.28 -16.21 -30.98
CA VAL A 61 4.22 -15.51 -31.71
C VAL A 61 2.87 -16.01 -31.21
N ARG A 62 1.94 -15.09 -30.93
CA ARG A 62 0.56 -15.41 -30.58
C ARG A 62 -0.40 -14.92 -31.66
N ASP A 63 -1.55 -15.58 -31.77
CA ASP A 63 -2.71 -15.00 -32.43
C ASP A 63 -3.46 -14.03 -31.50
N ASP A 64 -4.44 -13.31 -32.04
CA ASP A 64 -5.27 -12.36 -31.29
C ASP A 64 -6.19 -13.03 -30.24
N TYR A 65 -6.32 -14.37 -30.26
CA TYR A 65 -7.13 -15.16 -29.32
C TYR A 65 -6.29 -15.77 -28.20
N GLY A 66 -4.96 -15.62 -28.27
CA GLY A 66 -4.02 -16.05 -27.25
C GLY A 66 -3.37 -17.40 -27.52
N GLY A 67 -3.65 -18.04 -28.65
CA GLY A 67 -2.94 -19.25 -29.07
C GLY A 67 -1.50 -18.93 -29.48
N ARG A 68 -0.52 -19.72 -29.02
CA ARG A 68 0.84 -19.66 -29.59
C ARG A 68 0.82 -20.35 -30.95
N LEU A 69 1.35 -19.68 -31.96
CA LEU A 69 1.43 -20.26 -33.29
C LEU A 69 2.55 -21.30 -33.37
N GLU A 70 2.26 -22.47 -33.94
CA GLU A 70 3.23 -23.56 -34.13
C GLU A 70 4.00 -23.42 -35.46
N ASP A 71 5.24 -23.90 -35.48
CA ASP A 71 6.12 -23.93 -36.66
C ASP A 71 6.30 -22.60 -37.42
N VAL A 72 6.20 -21.48 -36.70
CA VAL A 72 6.36 -20.15 -37.28
C VAL A 72 7.83 -19.82 -37.49
N ALA A 73 8.20 -19.65 -38.76
CA ALA A 73 9.50 -19.10 -39.13
C ALA A 73 9.42 -17.56 -39.10
N CYS A 74 10.01 -16.97 -38.06
CA CYS A 74 10.15 -15.53 -37.93
C CYS A 74 11.49 -15.07 -38.52
N PHE A 75 11.45 -13.95 -39.24
CA PHE A 75 12.62 -13.29 -39.80
C PHE A 75 12.67 -11.84 -39.32
N PRO A 76 13.85 -11.26 -39.03
CA PRO A 76 13.99 -9.84 -38.75
C PRO A 76 13.33 -8.97 -39.84
N ALA A 77 12.57 -7.95 -39.43
CA ALA A 77 11.89 -7.04 -40.35
C ALA A 77 12.72 -5.76 -40.54
N SER A 78 12.98 -5.41 -41.80
CA SER A 78 13.69 -4.18 -42.15
C SER A 78 12.76 -2.96 -42.13
N ARG A 79 13.34 -1.75 -42.24
CA ARG A 79 12.54 -0.52 -42.39
C ARG A 79 11.66 -0.55 -43.64
N ASP A 80 12.16 -1.15 -44.73
CA ASP A 80 11.41 -1.30 -45.98
C ASP A 80 10.24 -2.28 -45.81
N ASP A 81 10.41 -3.33 -45.00
CA ASP A 81 9.31 -4.25 -44.66
C ASP A 81 8.19 -3.53 -43.88
N LEU A 82 8.56 -2.71 -42.91
CA LEU A 82 7.64 -1.92 -42.07
C LEU A 82 6.91 -0.82 -42.84
N GLY A 83 7.57 -0.19 -43.83
CA GLY A 83 6.96 0.81 -44.71
C GLY A 83 6.15 0.21 -45.87
N GLY A 84 6.37 -1.07 -46.19
CA GLY A 84 5.73 -1.80 -47.28
C GLY A 84 4.73 -2.84 -46.79
N GLN A 85 5.10 -4.12 -46.90
CA GLN A 85 4.19 -5.26 -46.69
C GLN A 85 3.64 -5.41 -45.26
N LEU A 86 4.26 -4.77 -44.26
CA LEU A 86 3.82 -4.80 -42.85
C LEU A 86 3.18 -3.48 -42.39
N LYS A 87 2.98 -2.52 -43.30
CA LYS A 87 2.49 -1.18 -42.96
C LYS A 87 1.16 -1.21 -42.22
N GLU A 88 0.20 -2.02 -42.69
CA GLU A 88 -1.12 -2.16 -42.07
C GLU A 88 -1.04 -2.73 -40.64
N ASP A 89 -0.20 -3.75 -40.41
CA ASP A 89 -0.01 -4.32 -39.08
C ASP A 89 0.71 -3.34 -38.13
N LEU A 90 1.63 -2.52 -38.64
CA LEU A 90 2.29 -1.47 -37.87
C LEU A 90 1.34 -0.34 -37.47
N GLU A 91 0.44 0.06 -38.38
CA GLU A 91 -0.63 1.03 -38.09
C GLU A 91 -1.60 0.45 -37.05
N LYS A 92 -1.98 -0.82 -37.19
CA LYS A 92 -2.82 -1.54 -36.22
C LYS A 92 -2.16 -1.65 -34.84
N LEU A 93 -0.83 -1.86 -34.78
CA LEU A 93 -0.06 -1.88 -33.53
C LEU A 93 -0.16 -0.52 -32.82
N ARG A 94 0.07 0.58 -33.54
CA ARG A 94 -0.03 1.95 -33.02
C ARG A 94 -1.43 2.24 -32.51
N GLU A 95 -2.45 1.93 -33.31
CA GLU A 95 -3.85 2.17 -32.96
C GLU A 95 -4.28 1.40 -31.70
N ARG A 96 -3.88 0.12 -31.58
CA ARG A 96 -4.17 -0.68 -30.38
C ARG A 96 -3.48 -0.13 -29.14
N LEU A 97 -2.24 0.33 -29.27
CA LEU A 97 -1.50 0.94 -28.16
C LEU A 97 -2.10 2.29 -27.72
N ASP A 98 -2.61 3.08 -28.67
CA ASP A 98 -3.34 4.32 -28.39
C ASP A 98 -4.67 4.05 -27.68
N LYS A 99 -5.41 3.02 -28.08
CA LYS A 99 -6.71 2.65 -27.47
C LYS A 99 -6.60 1.86 -26.16
N ALA A 100 -5.41 1.38 -25.81
CA ALA A 100 -5.17 0.68 -24.55
C ALA A 100 -5.65 1.52 -23.35
N ARG A 101 -6.53 0.94 -22.51
CA ARG A 101 -7.05 1.59 -21.31
C ARG A 101 -6.40 0.94 -20.08
N PRO A 102 -5.41 1.60 -19.45
CA PRO A 102 -4.89 1.13 -18.18
C PRO A 102 -5.92 1.35 -17.07
N GLU A 103 -6.11 0.34 -16.22
CA GLU A 103 -7.09 0.35 -15.12
C GLU A 103 -6.44 0.70 -13.78
N THR A 104 -5.11 0.68 -13.71
CA THR A 104 -4.32 1.02 -12.52
C THR A 104 -3.16 1.96 -12.85
N PRO A 105 -2.62 2.70 -11.86
CA PRO A 105 -1.43 3.54 -12.07
C PRO A 105 -0.21 2.75 -12.59
N SER A 106 -0.04 1.49 -12.15
CA SER A 106 1.06 0.63 -12.63
C SER A 106 0.89 0.29 -14.11
N GLU A 107 -0.33 -0.02 -14.55
CA GLU A 107 -0.61 -0.22 -15.97
C GLU A 107 -0.41 1.07 -16.78
N GLN A 108 -0.74 2.24 -16.22
CA GLN A 108 -0.52 3.51 -16.90
C GLN A 108 0.98 3.77 -17.14
N ALA A 109 1.84 3.44 -16.18
CA ALA A 109 3.30 3.52 -16.33
C ALA A 109 3.82 2.55 -17.39
N VAL A 110 3.33 1.30 -17.42
CA VAL A 110 3.67 0.32 -18.45
C VAL A 110 3.26 0.83 -19.84
N ARG A 111 2.02 1.33 -20.00
CA ARG A 111 1.54 1.90 -21.27
C ARG A 111 2.41 3.08 -21.72
N ALA A 112 2.80 3.97 -20.80
CA ALA A 112 3.67 5.10 -21.10
C ALA A 112 5.06 4.68 -21.55
N ALA A 113 5.67 3.68 -20.91
CA ALA A 113 6.98 3.15 -21.30
C ALA A 113 6.93 2.47 -22.68
N VAL A 114 5.89 1.68 -22.95
CA VAL A 114 5.69 1.01 -24.25
C VAL A 114 5.47 2.02 -25.37
N HIS A 115 4.69 3.07 -25.10
CA HIS A 115 4.50 4.21 -26.02
C HIS A 115 5.82 4.91 -26.33
N ARG A 116 6.62 5.18 -25.30
CA ARG A 116 7.94 5.81 -25.43
C ARG A 116 8.87 4.97 -26.28
N THR A 117 9.02 3.68 -25.97
CA THR A 117 9.90 2.75 -26.71
C THR A 117 9.46 2.61 -28.17
N LEU A 118 8.17 2.45 -28.45
CA LEU A 118 7.67 2.33 -29.82
C LEU A 118 7.91 3.61 -30.63
N ARG A 119 7.72 4.78 -30.00
CA ARG A 119 7.98 6.08 -30.60
C ARG A 119 9.45 6.28 -30.93
N GLU A 120 10.34 6.04 -29.96
CA GLU A 120 11.80 6.13 -30.15
C GLU A 120 12.32 5.19 -31.25
N LEU A 121 11.70 4.03 -31.43
CA LEU A 121 12.05 3.10 -32.50
C LEU A 121 11.68 3.67 -33.88
N LEU A 122 10.50 4.23 -34.02
CA LEU A 122 9.93 4.55 -35.34
C LEU A 122 10.15 6.01 -35.79
N ASP A 123 10.32 6.95 -34.86
CA ASP A 123 10.38 8.39 -35.17
C ASP A 123 11.75 8.85 -35.68
N ASP A 124 12.82 8.10 -35.43
CA ASP A 124 14.15 8.37 -36.00
C ASP A 124 14.27 7.69 -37.39
N PRO A 125 14.31 8.45 -38.49
CA PRO A 125 14.43 7.89 -39.84
C PRO A 125 15.79 7.24 -40.11
N ASN A 126 16.84 7.61 -39.35
CA ASN A 126 18.21 7.13 -39.53
C ASN A 126 18.52 5.87 -38.70
N ARG A 127 17.56 5.42 -37.89
CA ARG A 127 17.72 4.24 -37.03
C ARG A 127 17.80 2.96 -37.86
N SER A 128 18.85 2.16 -37.63
CA SER A 128 19.20 0.97 -38.42
C SER A 128 19.03 -0.36 -37.67
N ASP A 129 18.63 -0.35 -36.40
CA ASP A 129 18.48 -1.53 -35.53
C ASP A 129 17.02 -2.03 -35.40
N LEU A 130 16.11 -1.60 -36.28
CA LEU A 130 14.69 -2.02 -36.22
C LEU A 130 14.50 -3.54 -36.32
N ASP A 131 15.41 -4.20 -37.03
CA ASP A 131 15.51 -5.65 -37.21
C ASP A 131 15.80 -6.40 -35.90
N SER A 132 16.15 -5.68 -34.83
CA SER A 132 16.36 -6.22 -33.49
C SER A 132 15.06 -6.36 -32.70
N TYR A 133 13.98 -5.70 -33.12
CA TYR A 133 12.72 -5.59 -32.35
C TYR A 133 11.50 -6.04 -33.16
N PHE A 134 11.48 -5.78 -34.47
CA PHE A 134 10.37 -6.16 -35.32
C PHE A 134 10.72 -7.39 -36.14
N PHE A 135 9.80 -8.35 -36.16
CA PHE A 135 9.95 -9.58 -36.90
C PHE A 135 8.72 -9.80 -37.76
N ARG A 136 8.92 -10.52 -38.86
CA ARG A 136 7.86 -10.91 -39.78
C ARG A 136 7.75 -12.41 -39.89
N TYR A 137 6.53 -12.89 -40.00
CA TYR A 137 6.23 -14.29 -40.22
C TYR A 137 5.10 -14.47 -41.24
N ARG A 138 4.93 -15.68 -41.75
CA ARG A 138 3.81 -16.02 -42.63
C ARG A 138 2.67 -16.59 -41.80
N ASP A 139 1.49 -16.00 -41.90
CA ASP A 139 0.28 -16.59 -41.33
C ASP A 139 -0.19 -17.81 -42.14
N VAL A 140 -1.25 -18.47 -41.67
CA VAL A 140 -1.84 -19.66 -42.31
C VAL A 140 -2.33 -19.41 -43.74
N ASN A 141 -2.55 -18.15 -44.13
CA ASN A 141 -2.95 -17.74 -45.48
C ASN A 141 -1.74 -17.30 -46.32
N GLY A 142 -0.52 -17.48 -45.81
CA GLY A 142 0.71 -17.07 -46.47
C GLY A 142 0.89 -15.56 -46.56
N ARG A 143 0.20 -14.75 -45.74
CA ARG A 143 0.40 -13.29 -45.67
C ARG A 143 1.52 -12.96 -44.69
N TRP A 144 2.31 -11.92 -44.99
CA TRP A 144 3.31 -11.44 -44.03
C TRP A 144 2.62 -10.70 -42.89
N ARG A 145 2.91 -11.11 -41.66
CA ARG A 145 2.40 -10.48 -40.44
C ARG A 145 3.54 -9.94 -39.58
N LEU A 146 3.29 -8.84 -38.91
CA LEU A 146 4.22 -8.22 -37.96
C LEU A 146 4.08 -8.85 -36.59
N VAL A 147 5.22 -9.04 -35.92
CA VAL A 147 5.28 -9.26 -34.48
C VAL A 147 6.37 -8.39 -33.86
N TRP A 148 6.04 -7.69 -32.79
CA TRP A 148 6.95 -6.83 -32.05
C TRP A 148 7.49 -7.54 -30.81
N CYS A 149 8.81 -7.71 -30.75
CA CYS A 149 9.53 -8.14 -29.56
C CYS A 149 9.94 -6.91 -28.75
N TRP A 150 9.50 -6.85 -27.52
CA TRP A 150 9.52 -5.63 -26.71
C TRP A 150 10.23 -5.85 -25.37
N GLY A 151 10.55 -4.74 -24.71
CA GLY A 151 11.06 -4.72 -23.34
C GLY A 151 12.55 -5.05 -23.17
N TYR A 152 13.31 -5.07 -24.27
CA TYR A 152 14.76 -4.97 -24.30
C TYR A 152 15.22 -3.95 -25.34
N GLU A 153 16.44 -3.45 -25.19
CA GLU A 153 17.08 -2.54 -26.12
C GLU A 153 18.51 -3.00 -26.46
N ARG A 154 18.99 -2.61 -27.64
CA ARG A 154 20.33 -2.90 -28.11
C ARG A 154 21.36 -2.02 -27.42
N VAL A 155 22.41 -2.63 -26.87
CA VAL A 155 23.46 -1.93 -26.11
C VAL A 155 24.37 -1.09 -27.01
N ASN A 156 24.72 -1.60 -28.20
CA ASN A 156 25.59 -0.91 -29.17
C ASN A 156 24.79 -0.46 -30.41
N LYS A 157 24.75 0.85 -30.68
CA LYS A 157 24.00 1.47 -31.79
C LYS A 157 24.74 1.49 -33.14
N GLU A 158 25.89 0.82 -33.26
CA GLU A 158 26.59 0.65 -34.54
C GLU A 158 25.69 -0.05 -35.58
N PRO A 159 25.71 0.38 -36.86
CA PRO A 159 24.91 -0.22 -37.92
C PRO A 159 25.41 -1.63 -38.26
N ALA A 160 24.76 -2.63 -37.67
CA ALA A 160 24.99 -4.06 -37.93
C ALA A 160 23.69 -4.84 -37.76
N PRO A 161 23.42 -5.87 -38.59
CA PRO A 161 22.14 -6.57 -38.57
C PRO A 161 22.01 -7.51 -37.37
N ALA A 162 20.79 -7.62 -36.84
CA ALA A 162 20.44 -8.64 -35.86
C ALA A 162 20.08 -9.95 -36.57
N VAL A 163 20.63 -11.08 -36.11
CA VAL A 163 20.45 -12.39 -36.73
C VAL A 163 20.11 -13.42 -35.66
N ILE A 164 19.17 -14.32 -35.96
CA ILE A 164 18.85 -15.47 -35.12
C ILE A 164 19.85 -16.60 -35.45
N CYS A 165 20.50 -17.16 -34.43
CA CYS A 165 21.51 -18.21 -34.56
C CYS A 165 21.00 -19.43 -35.35
N THR A 166 21.78 -19.87 -36.34
CA THR A 166 21.44 -21.00 -37.21
C THR A 166 21.71 -22.39 -36.62
N HIS A 167 22.30 -22.47 -35.42
CA HIS A 167 22.53 -23.76 -34.76
C HIS A 167 21.18 -24.39 -34.35
N PRO A 168 20.90 -25.66 -34.70
CA PRO A 168 19.67 -26.33 -34.31
C PRO A 168 19.47 -26.24 -32.79
N GLN A 169 18.28 -25.85 -32.35
CA GLN A 169 17.89 -25.67 -30.94
C GLN A 169 18.45 -24.43 -30.21
N CYS A 170 19.29 -23.59 -30.84
CA CYS A 170 19.85 -22.42 -30.15
C CYS A 170 18.91 -21.21 -30.16
N ASN A 171 18.41 -20.80 -31.33
CA ASN A 171 17.48 -19.67 -31.53
C ASN A 171 17.89 -18.34 -30.87
N LEU A 172 19.17 -18.13 -30.54
CA LEU A 172 19.65 -16.91 -29.87
C LEU A 172 19.70 -15.73 -30.87
N LEU A 173 19.08 -14.60 -30.54
CA LEU A 173 19.27 -13.33 -31.25
C LEU A 173 20.61 -12.72 -30.86
N PHE A 174 21.41 -12.31 -31.85
CA PHE A 174 22.67 -11.60 -31.61
C PHE A 174 22.95 -10.61 -32.73
N VAL A 175 23.81 -9.63 -32.44
CA VAL A 175 24.24 -8.63 -33.43
C VAL A 175 25.43 -9.17 -34.20
N ARG A 176 25.24 -9.42 -35.50
CA ARG A 176 26.28 -9.99 -36.36
C ARG A 176 27.20 -8.90 -36.89
N ARG A 177 28.39 -8.79 -36.30
CA ARG A 177 29.44 -7.86 -36.76
C ARG A 177 30.19 -8.42 -37.97
N ARG A 178 30.79 -7.54 -38.78
CA ARG A 178 31.45 -7.91 -40.05
C ARG A 178 32.53 -8.98 -39.82
N GLY A 179 32.48 -10.08 -40.58
CA GLY A 179 33.40 -11.21 -40.46
C GLY A 179 33.00 -12.29 -39.44
N GLN A 180 31.88 -12.15 -38.73
CA GLN A 180 31.40 -13.15 -37.76
C GLN A 180 30.53 -14.25 -38.39
N SER A 181 30.59 -15.44 -37.79
CA SER A 181 29.81 -16.64 -38.15
C SER A 181 28.28 -16.38 -38.13
N PRO A 182 27.47 -17.12 -38.92
CA PRO A 182 26.01 -17.14 -38.77
C PRO A 182 25.54 -17.81 -37.46
N ASN A 183 26.42 -18.56 -36.78
CA ASN A 183 26.17 -19.07 -35.43
C ASN A 183 26.59 -18.02 -34.38
N CYS A 184 25.84 -17.94 -33.28
CA CYS A 184 26.14 -17.03 -32.18
C CYS A 184 27.50 -17.37 -31.53
N PRO A 185 28.13 -16.43 -30.79
CA PRO A 185 29.44 -16.64 -30.18
C PRO A 185 29.54 -17.91 -29.33
N ALA A 186 28.50 -18.30 -28.61
CA ALA A 186 28.47 -19.54 -27.83
C ALA A 186 28.52 -20.79 -28.72
N CYS A 187 27.80 -20.80 -29.84
CA CYS A 187 27.77 -21.93 -30.79
C CYS A 187 28.98 -21.95 -31.74
N ALA A 188 29.61 -20.80 -31.98
CA ALA A 188 30.78 -20.68 -32.85
C ALA A 188 32.07 -21.25 -32.22
N HIS A 189 32.12 -21.38 -30.88
CA HIS A 189 33.27 -21.91 -30.12
C HIS A 189 33.03 -23.34 -29.59
N ALA A 190 31.90 -23.98 -29.90
CA ALA A 190 31.63 -25.36 -29.51
C ALA A 190 32.43 -26.34 -30.40
N PRO A 191 33.15 -27.34 -29.85
CA PRO A 191 33.98 -28.25 -30.65
C PRO A 191 33.11 -29.13 -31.58
N GLU A 192 33.40 -29.07 -32.87
CA GLU A 192 32.69 -29.78 -33.94
C GLU A 192 32.77 -31.30 -33.78
N ARG A 193 31.61 -32.00 -33.79
CA ARG A 193 31.57 -33.44 -34.07
C ARG A 193 31.82 -33.67 -35.57
N LYS A 194 32.86 -34.46 -35.87
CA LYS A 194 33.44 -34.71 -37.20
C LYS A 194 32.41 -35.00 -38.31
N PRO A 195 32.52 -34.39 -39.50
CA PRO A 195 31.77 -34.80 -40.68
C PRO A 195 32.37 -36.07 -41.30
N ARG A 196 31.52 -37.06 -41.62
CA ARG A 196 31.90 -38.20 -42.47
C ARG A 196 31.77 -37.80 -43.95
N ARG A 197 32.79 -38.17 -44.74
CA ARG A 197 32.94 -37.95 -46.19
C ARG A 197 31.73 -38.50 -46.97
N GLY A 198 31.24 -37.73 -47.94
CA GLY A 198 30.10 -38.11 -48.81
C GLY A 198 30.49 -39.04 -49.97
N ILE A 199 29.45 -39.49 -50.72
CA ILE A 199 29.38 -40.01 -52.13
C ILE A 199 28.10 -40.91 -52.27
N PRO A 200 27.42 -41.11 -53.44
CA PRO A 200 27.09 -40.27 -54.60
C PRO A 200 25.55 -40.30 -54.95
N LEU A 201 25.15 -39.53 -55.97
CA LEU A 201 23.76 -39.21 -56.38
C LEU A 201 22.74 -40.36 -56.65
N LYS A 202 23.11 -41.65 -56.63
CA LYS A 202 22.18 -42.76 -56.94
C LYS A 202 21.48 -43.36 -55.71
N THR A 203 21.98 -43.12 -54.50
CA THR A 203 21.36 -43.56 -53.23
C THR A 203 20.21 -42.67 -52.78
N ILE A 204 20.09 -41.45 -53.31
CA ILE A 204 19.04 -40.48 -52.94
C ILE A 204 17.65 -40.94 -53.41
N ALA A 205 17.56 -41.65 -54.54
CA ALA A 205 16.28 -42.10 -55.09
C ALA A 205 15.65 -43.26 -54.30
N ALA A 206 16.44 -44.16 -53.72
CA ALA A 206 15.93 -45.30 -52.95
C ALA A 206 15.48 -44.89 -51.53
N LEU A 207 16.15 -43.90 -50.92
CA LEU A 207 15.80 -43.36 -49.59
C LEU A 207 14.48 -42.59 -49.60
N LEU A 208 14.14 -41.92 -50.71
CA LEU A 208 12.85 -41.22 -50.86
C LEU A 208 11.65 -42.19 -50.82
N LEU A 209 11.78 -43.41 -51.37
CA LEU A 209 10.68 -44.38 -51.40
C LEU A 209 10.37 -44.96 -50.01
N VAL A 210 11.40 -45.23 -49.19
CA VAL A 210 11.25 -45.72 -47.82
C VAL A 210 10.66 -44.65 -46.90
N LEU A 211 11.01 -43.38 -47.11
CA LEU A 211 10.44 -42.25 -46.38
C LEU A 211 8.94 -42.08 -46.63
N VAL A 212 8.46 -42.35 -47.84
CA VAL A 212 7.01 -42.25 -48.15
C VAL A 212 6.21 -43.35 -47.44
N VAL A 213 6.73 -44.57 -47.36
CA VAL A 213 6.06 -45.68 -46.63
C VAL A 213 6.09 -45.45 -45.12
N ALA A 214 7.21 -44.95 -44.58
CA ALA A 214 7.31 -44.55 -43.18
C ALA A 214 6.37 -43.38 -42.83
N ALA A 215 6.21 -42.42 -43.75
CA ALA A 215 5.28 -41.30 -43.59
C ALA A 215 3.82 -41.75 -43.58
N LEU A 216 3.44 -42.72 -44.44
CA LEU A 216 2.09 -43.30 -44.43
C LEU A 216 1.81 -44.11 -43.16
N GLY A 217 2.80 -44.83 -42.63
CA GLY A 217 2.71 -45.51 -41.33
C GLY A 217 2.58 -44.54 -40.15
N TYR A 218 3.36 -43.46 -40.16
CA TYR A 218 3.29 -42.38 -39.16
C TYR A 218 1.94 -41.65 -39.20
N TYR A 219 1.39 -41.41 -40.40
CA TYR A 219 0.10 -40.76 -40.58
C TYR A 219 -1.08 -41.62 -40.08
N GLY A 220 -0.99 -42.95 -40.22
CA GLY A 220 -1.98 -43.88 -39.65
C GLY A 220 -1.94 -43.99 -38.13
N LEU A 221 -0.74 -43.98 -37.52
CA LEU A 221 -0.53 -44.12 -36.07
C LEU A 221 -0.99 -42.90 -35.24
N ASN A 222 -1.06 -41.71 -35.83
CA ASN A 222 -1.39 -40.48 -35.11
C ASN A 222 -2.90 -40.18 -35.02
N ARG A 223 -3.77 -40.89 -35.76
CA ARG A 223 -5.21 -40.59 -35.86
C ARG A 223 -6.11 -41.23 -34.79
N THR A 224 -5.59 -42.04 -33.86
CA THR A 224 -6.42 -42.80 -32.89
C THR A 224 -6.12 -42.50 -31.41
N ARG A 225 -5.41 -41.41 -31.08
CA ARG A 225 -5.13 -41.03 -29.68
C ARG A 225 -6.31 -40.25 -29.09
N GLN A 226 -6.79 -40.66 -27.92
CA GLN A 226 -7.89 -39.99 -27.20
C GLN A 226 -7.59 -39.93 -25.70
N LEU A 227 -8.09 -38.89 -25.03
CA LEU A 227 -8.05 -38.76 -23.57
C LEU A 227 -9.26 -39.44 -22.93
N ALA A 228 -9.06 -40.03 -21.76
CA ALA A 228 -10.12 -40.55 -20.91
C ALA A 228 -9.90 -40.06 -19.47
N VAL A 229 -10.98 -39.75 -18.76
CA VAL A 229 -10.94 -39.37 -17.33
C VAL A 229 -11.51 -40.52 -16.50
N GLU A 230 -10.87 -40.84 -15.39
CA GLU A 230 -11.30 -41.86 -14.44
C GLU A 230 -11.15 -41.32 -13.00
N PRO A 231 -12.25 -41.17 -12.23
CA PRO A 231 -13.66 -41.30 -12.62
C PRO A 231 -14.12 -40.15 -13.54
N GLN A 232 -15.18 -40.39 -14.33
CA GLN A 232 -15.77 -39.37 -15.22
C GLN A 232 -16.59 -38.30 -14.49
N THR A 233 -16.83 -38.48 -13.20
CA THR A 233 -17.64 -37.59 -12.38
C THR A 233 -16.93 -37.29 -11.08
N TRP A 234 -16.87 -36.02 -10.70
CA TRP A 234 -16.42 -35.59 -9.38
C TRP A 234 -17.57 -34.96 -8.62
N SER A 235 -17.98 -35.61 -7.54
CA SER A 235 -18.98 -35.07 -6.60
C SER A 235 -18.25 -34.26 -5.53
N ALA A 236 -18.58 -32.98 -5.43
CA ALA A 236 -17.90 -32.00 -4.58
C ALA A 236 -18.89 -31.25 -3.67
N ARG A 237 -18.38 -30.60 -2.63
CA ARG A 237 -19.08 -29.62 -1.79
C ARG A 237 -18.44 -28.25 -1.98
N ILE A 238 -19.13 -27.21 -1.55
CA ILE A 238 -18.57 -25.86 -1.61
C ILE A 238 -17.29 -25.85 -0.75
N GLY A 239 -16.20 -25.33 -1.32
CA GLY A 239 -14.87 -25.29 -0.72
C GLY A 239 -14.02 -26.54 -0.96
N ASP A 240 -14.58 -27.63 -1.49
CA ASP A 240 -13.78 -28.79 -1.85
C ASP A 240 -12.82 -28.46 -3.00
N GLU A 241 -11.61 -28.99 -2.87
CA GLU A 241 -10.55 -28.81 -3.84
C GLU A 241 -10.16 -30.14 -4.47
N LEU A 242 -10.06 -30.16 -5.79
CA LEU A 242 -9.56 -31.29 -6.57
C LEU A 242 -8.23 -30.90 -7.23
N PRO A 243 -7.09 -31.35 -6.70
CA PRO A 243 -5.81 -31.20 -7.38
C PRO A 243 -5.75 -32.13 -8.59
N LEU A 244 -5.26 -31.61 -9.73
CA LEU A 244 -4.99 -32.39 -10.94
C LEU A 244 -3.51 -32.74 -11.00
N ASP A 245 -3.14 -33.75 -10.19
CA ASP A 245 -1.79 -34.29 -10.05
C ASP A 245 -1.77 -35.83 -10.05
N PRO A 246 -0.59 -36.48 -10.17
CA PRO A 246 -0.49 -37.92 -10.34
C PRO A 246 -0.75 -38.75 -9.07
N GLN A 247 -1.07 -38.14 -7.93
CA GLN A 247 -1.51 -38.84 -6.72
C GLN A 247 -2.97 -38.50 -6.37
N GLY A 248 -3.58 -37.56 -7.08
CA GLY A 248 -4.96 -37.11 -6.91
C GLY A 248 -6.01 -38.15 -7.30
N PRO A 249 -7.28 -37.94 -6.85
CA PRO A 249 -8.37 -38.91 -6.98
C PRO A 249 -8.99 -38.96 -8.38
N VAL A 250 -8.62 -38.05 -9.28
CA VAL A 250 -9.03 -38.06 -10.69
C VAL A 250 -7.80 -38.27 -11.57
N LYS A 251 -7.88 -39.27 -12.45
CA LYS A 251 -6.83 -39.64 -13.40
C LYS A 251 -7.23 -39.26 -14.80
N VAL A 252 -6.33 -38.63 -15.54
CA VAL A 252 -6.50 -38.44 -16.98
C VAL A 252 -5.51 -39.33 -17.71
N LEU A 253 -6.03 -40.19 -18.58
CA LEU A 253 -5.26 -41.20 -19.29
C LEU A 253 -5.27 -40.93 -20.80
N SER A 254 -4.09 -40.94 -21.40
CA SER A 254 -3.87 -40.96 -22.85
C SER A 254 -3.96 -42.41 -23.34
N LYS A 255 -4.88 -42.70 -24.26
CA LYS A 255 -5.13 -44.06 -24.78
C LYS A 255 -4.54 -44.23 -26.19
N TRP A 256 -3.65 -45.19 -26.34
CA TRP A 256 -3.03 -45.57 -27.63
C TRP A 256 -3.64 -46.86 -28.21
N LEU A 257 -3.45 -47.09 -29.51
CA LEU A 257 -3.84 -48.35 -30.15
C LEU A 257 -3.03 -49.52 -29.53
N LEU A 258 -3.70 -50.67 -29.26
CA LEU A 258 -3.23 -51.83 -28.46
C LEU A 258 -3.36 -51.73 -26.93
N GLY A 259 -4.06 -50.71 -26.40
CA GLY A 259 -4.48 -50.70 -24.99
C GLY A 259 -3.44 -50.17 -24.00
N VAL A 260 -2.31 -49.64 -24.49
CA VAL A 260 -1.34 -48.92 -23.67
C VAL A 260 -1.97 -47.60 -23.21
N ARG A 261 -1.96 -47.36 -21.89
CA ARG A 261 -2.47 -46.14 -21.25
C ARG A 261 -1.32 -45.44 -20.54
N GLU A 262 -1.17 -44.15 -20.79
CA GLU A 262 -0.23 -43.27 -20.08
C GLU A 262 -1.03 -42.28 -19.23
N GLU A 263 -0.68 -42.14 -17.95
CA GLU A 263 -1.28 -41.11 -17.10
C GLU A 263 -0.68 -39.74 -17.41
N VAL A 264 -1.55 -38.75 -17.58
CA VAL A 264 -1.22 -37.39 -18.00
C VAL A 264 -1.93 -36.31 -17.17
N THR A 265 -2.37 -36.68 -15.96
CA THR A 265 -3.13 -35.83 -15.03
C THR A 265 -2.43 -34.52 -14.67
N ASP A 266 -1.11 -34.54 -14.52
CA ASP A 266 -0.25 -33.38 -14.22
C ASP A 266 0.06 -32.51 -15.44
N ARG A 267 -0.36 -32.93 -16.63
CA ARG A 267 -0.09 -32.24 -17.89
C ARG A 267 -1.34 -31.66 -18.52
N VAL A 268 -2.53 -32.10 -18.10
CA VAL A 268 -3.79 -31.56 -18.63
C VAL A 268 -4.07 -30.16 -18.08
N GLN A 269 -4.73 -29.33 -18.87
CA GLN A 269 -5.36 -28.10 -18.42
C GLN A 269 -6.87 -28.29 -18.26
N ALA A 270 -7.44 -27.64 -17.26
CA ALA A 270 -8.87 -27.70 -16.98
C ALA A 270 -9.55 -26.39 -17.34
N ASP A 271 -10.67 -26.49 -18.04
CA ASP A 271 -11.54 -25.38 -18.42
C ASP A 271 -12.97 -25.67 -17.95
N PRO A 272 -13.38 -25.15 -16.76
CA PRO A 272 -14.73 -25.29 -16.27
C PRO A 272 -15.73 -24.53 -17.15
N ALA A 273 -16.78 -25.20 -17.64
CA ALA A 273 -17.81 -24.57 -18.46
C ALA A 273 -18.60 -23.50 -17.69
N ASP A 274 -18.73 -23.64 -16.37
CA ASP A 274 -19.30 -22.64 -15.48
C ASP A 274 -18.32 -22.32 -14.34
N PRO A 275 -17.56 -21.20 -14.45
CA PRO A 275 -16.59 -20.80 -13.44
C PRO A 275 -17.24 -20.27 -12.14
N GLN A 276 -18.56 -20.10 -12.08
CA GLN A 276 -19.24 -19.80 -10.82
C GLN A 276 -19.44 -21.07 -9.98
N VAL A 277 -19.59 -22.23 -10.63
CA VAL A 277 -19.76 -23.53 -9.95
C VAL A 277 -18.40 -24.11 -9.56
N VAL A 278 -17.40 -24.09 -10.45
CA VAL A 278 -16.04 -24.58 -10.20
C VAL A 278 -15.00 -23.64 -10.81
N ARG A 279 -14.02 -23.19 -10.02
CA ARG A 279 -12.91 -22.35 -10.51
C ARG A 279 -11.64 -23.18 -10.69
N TRP A 280 -10.88 -22.87 -11.74
CA TRP A 280 -9.56 -23.44 -11.97
C TRP A 280 -8.46 -22.46 -11.56
N ASP A 281 -7.62 -22.88 -10.61
CA ASP A 281 -6.35 -22.23 -10.29
C ASP A 281 -5.23 -22.92 -11.07
N ALA A 282 -4.76 -22.26 -12.13
CA ALA A 282 -3.72 -22.79 -13.00
C ALA A 282 -2.32 -22.77 -12.36
N GLN A 283 -2.07 -21.94 -11.34
CA GLN A 283 -0.77 -21.89 -10.64
C GLN A 283 -0.64 -23.03 -9.65
N GLN A 284 -1.72 -23.33 -8.92
CA GLN A 284 -1.77 -24.44 -7.97
C GLN A 284 -2.28 -25.76 -8.56
N ARG A 285 -2.67 -25.76 -9.85
CA ARG A 285 -3.24 -26.89 -10.60
C ARG A 285 -4.44 -27.54 -9.90
N ARG A 286 -5.41 -26.71 -9.52
CA ARG A 286 -6.48 -27.12 -8.61
C ARG A 286 -7.84 -26.60 -9.05
N LEU A 287 -8.84 -27.47 -9.02
CA LEU A 287 -10.24 -27.10 -9.19
C LEU A 287 -10.85 -26.85 -7.80
N THR A 288 -11.49 -25.71 -7.59
CA THR A 288 -12.18 -25.38 -6.34
C THR A 288 -13.66 -25.23 -6.59
N ALA A 289 -14.49 -26.01 -5.89
CA ALA A 289 -15.94 -25.92 -5.99
C ALA A 289 -16.45 -24.70 -5.20
N THR A 290 -17.18 -23.80 -5.86
CA THR A 290 -17.52 -22.48 -5.30
C THR A 290 -19.01 -22.24 -5.12
N THR A 291 -19.87 -22.87 -5.92
CA THR A 291 -21.33 -22.68 -5.85
C THR A 291 -22.04 -23.99 -6.18
N PRO A 292 -23.16 -24.34 -5.53
CA PRO A 292 -23.92 -25.53 -5.86
C PRO A 292 -24.41 -25.52 -7.31
N GLY A 293 -24.31 -26.66 -7.98
CA GLY A 293 -24.68 -26.78 -9.38
C GLY A 293 -23.99 -27.94 -10.08
N ARG A 294 -24.32 -28.14 -11.35
CA ARG A 294 -23.66 -29.12 -12.22
C ARG A 294 -22.94 -28.37 -13.33
N THR A 295 -21.69 -28.70 -13.56
CA THR A 295 -20.89 -28.14 -14.65
C THR A 295 -19.93 -29.17 -15.20
N ASP A 296 -19.57 -29.03 -16.46
CA ASP A 296 -18.59 -29.89 -17.11
C ASP A 296 -17.25 -29.17 -17.13
N VAL A 297 -16.19 -29.85 -16.70
CA VAL A 297 -14.81 -29.37 -16.79
C VAL A 297 -14.14 -30.06 -17.97
N ARG A 298 -13.80 -29.30 -19.01
CA ARG A 298 -13.04 -29.81 -20.15
C ARG A 298 -11.57 -29.92 -19.78
N LEU A 299 -11.03 -31.13 -19.89
CA LEU A 299 -9.63 -31.46 -19.66
C LEU A 299 -8.93 -31.65 -21.00
N GLN A 300 -7.97 -30.76 -21.27
CA GLN A 300 -7.27 -30.70 -22.55
C GLN A 300 -5.77 -30.97 -22.37
N LEU A 301 -5.22 -31.78 -23.25
CA LEU A 301 -3.78 -32.04 -23.34
C LEU A 301 -3.34 -31.94 -24.79
N ASP A 302 -2.55 -30.91 -25.09
CA ASP A 302 -2.06 -30.63 -26.43
C ASP A 302 -3.22 -30.63 -27.47
N ASP A 303 -3.03 -31.27 -28.63
CA ASP A 303 -4.02 -31.36 -29.71
C ASP A 303 -4.90 -32.62 -29.62
N LEU A 304 -4.85 -33.35 -28.51
CA LEU A 304 -5.71 -34.52 -28.33
C LEU A 304 -7.16 -34.07 -28.12
N PRO A 305 -8.15 -34.84 -28.61
CA PRO A 305 -9.55 -34.61 -28.29
C PRO A 305 -9.74 -34.51 -26.76
N SER A 306 -10.29 -33.38 -26.30
CA SER A 306 -10.49 -33.10 -24.88
C SER A 306 -11.37 -34.16 -24.23
N ALA A 307 -11.08 -34.51 -23.00
CA ALA A 307 -11.98 -35.31 -22.18
C ALA A 307 -12.78 -34.40 -21.25
N THR A 308 -13.96 -34.85 -20.82
CA THR A 308 -14.83 -34.06 -19.94
C THR A 308 -14.95 -34.75 -18.59
N LEU A 309 -14.73 -33.98 -17.52
CA LEU A 309 -15.04 -34.35 -16.15
C LEU A 309 -16.33 -33.65 -15.75
N ALA A 310 -17.40 -34.40 -15.54
CA ALA A 310 -18.63 -33.84 -15.00
C ALA A 310 -18.44 -33.54 -13.50
N VAL A 311 -18.71 -32.31 -13.09
CA VAL A 311 -18.62 -31.88 -11.69
C VAL A 311 -20.00 -31.57 -11.15
N GLU A 312 -20.33 -32.20 -10.03
CA GLU A 312 -21.57 -31.96 -9.32
C GLU A 312 -21.25 -31.43 -7.92
N VAL A 313 -21.52 -30.14 -7.72
CA VAL A 313 -21.34 -29.47 -6.43
C VAL A 313 -22.66 -29.52 -5.66
N ALA A 314 -22.67 -30.28 -4.57
CA ALA A 314 -23.85 -30.45 -3.73
C ALA A 314 -24.24 -29.13 -3.04
N ALA A 315 -25.55 -28.86 -2.97
CA ALA A 315 -26.10 -27.80 -2.14
C ALA A 315 -26.23 -28.27 -0.68
N PRO A 316 -25.98 -27.41 0.32
CA PRO A 316 -26.40 -27.71 1.68
C PRO A 316 -27.93 -27.88 1.74
N VAL A 317 -28.41 -28.68 2.69
CA VAL A 317 -29.85 -28.94 2.86
C VAL A 317 -30.45 -28.12 4.00
N LYS A 318 -29.61 -27.57 4.88
CA LYS A 318 -30.02 -26.76 6.03
C LYS A 318 -29.01 -25.64 6.28
N LEU A 319 -29.46 -24.53 6.83
CA LEU A 319 -28.59 -23.46 7.32
C LEU A 319 -28.61 -23.47 8.86
N VAL A 320 -27.46 -23.25 9.50
CA VAL A 320 -27.34 -23.09 10.96
C VAL A 320 -26.42 -21.93 11.30
N LEU A 321 -26.72 -21.25 12.40
CA LEU A 321 -25.80 -20.29 13.00
C LEU A 321 -24.78 -21.03 13.86
N GLU A 322 -23.54 -20.56 13.92
CA GLU A 322 -22.57 -21.04 14.91
C GLU A 322 -23.10 -20.83 16.33
N THR A 323 -23.68 -19.65 16.54
CA THR A 323 -24.25 -19.22 17.80
C THR A 323 -25.67 -18.71 17.53
N GLU A 324 -26.68 -19.49 17.95
CA GLU A 324 -28.09 -19.14 17.76
C GLU A 324 -28.55 -17.98 18.65
N LYS A 325 -27.83 -17.70 19.75
CA LYS A 325 -28.10 -16.61 20.69
C LYS A 325 -26.86 -15.75 20.84
N LEU A 326 -26.83 -14.63 20.13
CA LEU A 326 -25.72 -13.68 20.19
C LEU A 326 -26.02 -12.65 21.28
N THR A 327 -24.98 -12.26 22.00
CA THR A 327 -25.06 -11.20 23.00
C THR A 327 -24.04 -10.13 22.63
N ILE A 328 -24.48 -8.88 22.49
CA ILE A 328 -23.62 -7.74 22.16
C ILE A 328 -23.97 -6.54 23.02
N GLY A 329 -23.02 -5.63 23.26
CA GLY A 329 -23.29 -4.36 23.93
C GLY A 329 -23.99 -3.37 23.00
N GLN A 330 -24.71 -2.41 23.59
CA GLN A 330 -25.21 -1.25 22.84
C GLN A 330 -24.03 -0.52 22.16
N GLY A 331 -24.14 -0.25 20.86
CA GLY A 331 -23.07 0.37 20.05
C GLY A 331 -22.02 -0.59 19.51
N GLN A 332 -21.95 -1.83 20.00
CA GLN A 332 -21.04 -2.85 19.47
C GLN A 332 -21.61 -3.52 18.22
N SER A 333 -20.72 -4.09 17.40
CA SER A 333 -21.10 -4.91 16.26
C SER A 333 -20.54 -6.32 16.35
N VAL A 334 -21.25 -7.29 15.77
CA VAL A 334 -20.80 -8.68 15.64
C VAL A 334 -21.15 -9.22 14.26
N LYS A 335 -20.23 -10.00 13.67
CA LYS A 335 -20.50 -10.74 12.43
C LYS A 335 -20.88 -12.18 12.79
N PRO A 336 -22.15 -12.60 12.64
CA PRO A 336 -22.56 -13.97 12.93
C PRO A 336 -21.96 -14.94 11.92
N LYS A 337 -21.24 -15.96 12.39
CA LYS A 337 -20.79 -17.05 11.50
C LYS A 337 -21.96 -17.97 11.14
N VAL A 338 -22.10 -18.26 9.86
CA VAL A 338 -23.20 -19.06 9.33
C VAL A 338 -22.66 -20.25 8.57
N PHE A 339 -23.23 -21.42 8.84
CA PHE A 339 -22.83 -22.68 8.23
C PHE A 339 -23.99 -23.31 7.45
N GLY A 340 -23.72 -23.72 6.21
CA GLY A 340 -24.56 -24.68 5.49
C GLY A 340 -24.27 -26.09 5.98
N VAL A 341 -25.31 -26.87 6.28
CA VAL A 341 -25.22 -28.27 6.72
C VAL A 341 -25.69 -29.17 5.57
N TYR A 342 -24.85 -30.15 5.23
CA TYR A 342 -25.16 -31.18 4.25
C TYR A 342 -26.00 -32.31 4.85
N ASP A 343 -26.52 -33.18 4.00
CA ASP A 343 -27.33 -34.36 4.39
C ASP A 343 -26.57 -35.33 5.31
N ASP A 344 -25.26 -35.44 5.15
CA ASP A 344 -24.37 -36.23 6.01
C ASP A 344 -23.94 -35.51 7.31
N GLY A 345 -24.47 -34.31 7.56
CA GLY A 345 -24.20 -33.52 8.77
C GLY A 345 -22.91 -32.69 8.74
N LYS A 346 -22.07 -32.78 7.71
CA LYS A 346 -20.89 -31.89 7.60
C LYS A 346 -21.31 -30.45 7.33
N LYS A 347 -20.44 -29.51 7.70
CA LYS A 347 -20.67 -28.06 7.62
C LYS A 347 -19.72 -27.37 6.64
N VAL A 348 -20.20 -26.35 5.94
CA VAL A 348 -19.41 -25.38 5.17
C VAL A 348 -19.73 -23.97 5.63
N GLU A 349 -18.73 -23.11 5.77
CA GLU A 349 -18.96 -21.71 6.14
C GLU A 349 -19.51 -20.92 4.94
N LEU A 350 -20.66 -20.26 5.13
CA LEU A 350 -21.34 -19.46 4.13
C LEU A 350 -21.53 -18.01 4.58
N THR A 351 -20.79 -17.57 5.61
CA THR A 351 -20.94 -16.25 6.24
C THR A 351 -20.98 -15.11 5.22
N GLU A 352 -20.10 -15.13 4.21
CA GLU A 352 -20.02 -14.09 3.18
C GLU A 352 -21.13 -14.14 2.11
N GLN A 353 -21.90 -15.22 2.07
CA GLN A 353 -22.83 -15.56 0.98
C GLN A 353 -24.29 -15.52 1.42
N VAL A 354 -24.56 -15.17 2.67
CA VAL A 354 -25.90 -15.12 3.25
C VAL A 354 -26.42 -13.70 3.37
N ARG A 355 -27.75 -13.56 3.34
CA ARG A 355 -28.44 -12.30 3.66
C ARG A 355 -28.87 -12.31 5.11
N LEU A 356 -28.50 -11.27 5.84
CA LEU A 356 -28.85 -11.07 7.24
C LEU A 356 -29.98 -10.05 7.36
N SER A 357 -30.93 -10.30 8.26
CA SER A 357 -32.03 -9.38 8.57
C SER A 357 -32.48 -9.50 10.03
N THR A 358 -33.02 -8.42 10.58
CA THR A 358 -33.66 -8.36 11.90
C THR A 358 -34.93 -7.51 11.75
N PRO A 359 -36.08 -7.94 12.34
CA PRO A 359 -37.34 -7.22 12.20
C PRO A 359 -37.44 -6.00 13.12
N ASP A 360 -36.67 -5.95 14.21
CA ASP A 360 -36.65 -4.80 15.11
C ASP A 360 -35.34 -4.01 14.99
N SER A 361 -35.40 -2.97 14.14
CA SER A 361 -34.29 -2.05 13.89
C SER A 361 -34.00 -1.12 15.07
N LYS A 362 -34.85 -1.09 16.11
CA LYS A 362 -34.60 -0.29 17.33
C LYS A 362 -33.64 -1.03 18.26
N VAL A 363 -33.75 -2.37 18.33
CA VAL A 363 -32.87 -3.21 19.15
C VAL A 363 -31.52 -3.42 18.45
N ALA A 364 -31.51 -3.85 17.19
CA ALA A 364 -30.28 -4.05 16.41
C ALA A 364 -30.51 -3.77 14.92
N ILE A 365 -29.48 -3.31 14.20
CA ILE A 365 -29.52 -3.12 12.75
C ILE A 365 -28.50 -4.01 12.04
N VAL A 366 -28.71 -4.26 10.74
CA VAL A 366 -27.71 -4.90 9.89
C VAL A 366 -26.94 -3.82 9.12
N ASP A 367 -25.62 -3.79 9.26
CA ASP A 367 -24.71 -2.97 8.46
C ASP A 367 -23.74 -3.90 7.71
N GLY A 368 -23.91 -4.00 6.38
CA GLY A 368 -23.26 -5.02 5.57
C GLY A 368 -23.64 -6.44 6.02
N GLN A 369 -22.68 -7.18 6.58
CA GLN A 369 -22.88 -8.51 7.17
C GLN A 369 -22.78 -8.52 8.72
N GLN A 370 -22.71 -7.35 9.35
CA GLN A 370 -22.60 -7.23 10.80
C GLN A 370 -23.95 -6.84 11.42
N LEU A 371 -24.21 -7.33 12.64
CA LEU A 371 -25.28 -6.85 13.51
C LEU A 371 -24.73 -5.79 14.44
N VAL A 372 -25.36 -4.63 14.47
CA VAL A 372 -24.97 -3.52 15.36
C VAL A 372 -26.06 -3.33 16.41
N GLY A 373 -25.69 -3.41 17.69
CA GLY A 373 -26.60 -3.19 18.82
C GLY A 373 -26.99 -1.71 18.93
N LYS A 374 -28.29 -1.42 19.07
CA LYS A 374 -28.82 -0.04 19.13
C LYS A 374 -29.50 0.30 20.44
N GLN A 375 -30.33 -0.60 20.97
CA GLN A 375 -31.01 -0.42 22.25
C GLN A 375 -31.10 -1.75 22.98
N GLU A 376 -31.10 -1.69 24.31
CA GLU A 376 -31.30 -2.87 25.16
C GLU A 376 -32.58 -3.62 24.77
N GLY A 377 -32.47 -4.94 24.59
CA GLY A 377 -33.58 -5.79 24.18
C GLY A 377 -33.12 -7.02 23.42
N SER A 378 -34.06 -7.86 23.02
CA SER A 378 -33.77 -9.06 22.23
C SER A 378 -34.61 -9.07 20.96
N THR A 379 -33.97 -9.22 19.80
CA THR A 379 -34.64 -9.32 18.49
C THR A 379 -34.20 -10.57 17.75
N PRO A 380 -35.09 -11.26 17.02
CA PRO A 380 -34.70 -12.39 16.20
C PRO A 380 -33.83 -11.94 15.03
N ILE A 381 -32.86 -12.77 14.67
CA ILE A 381 -32.05 -12.63 13.47
C ILE A 381 -32.55 -13.68 12.48
N LYS A 382 -32.80 -13.27 11.25
CA LYS A 382 -33.12 -14.16 10.14
C LYS A 382 -31.99 -14.12 9.12
N VAL A 383 -31.40 -15.30 8.88
CA VAL A 383 -30.38 -15.51 7.87
C VAL A 383 -30.99 -16.29 6.70
N GLN A 384 -30.73 -15.87 5.47
CA GLN A 384 -31.19 -16.54 4.26
C GLN A 384 -30.03 -16.84 3.32
N TYR A 385 -30.00 -18.07 2.78
CA TYR A 385 -29.13 -18.48 1.69
C TYR A 385 -29.98 -18.91 0.50
N VAL A 386 -29.85 -18.21 -0.63
CA VAL A 386 -30.55 -18.58 -1.86
C VAL A 386 -29.75 -19.67 -2.56
N VAL A 387 -30.31 -20.87 -2.64
CA VAL A 387 -29.68 -21.98 -3.38
C VAL A 387 -29.97 -21.78 -4.87
N PRO A 388 -28.95 -21.66 -5.73
CA PRO A 388 -29.17 -21.53 -7.17
C PRO A 388 -30.02 -22.68 -7.71
N GLY A 389 -31.08 -22.34 -8.46
CA GLY A 389 -32.01 -23.32 -9.03
C GLY A 389 -33.09 -23.86 -8.08
N LYS A 390 -33.20 -23.34 -6.84
CA LYS A 390 -34.34 -23.60 -5.95
C LYS A 390 -35.11 -22.30 -5.68
N ASP A 391 -36.44 -22.36 -5.77
CA ASP A 391 -37.31 -21.20 -5.52
C ASP A 391 -37.44 -20.83 -4.03
N VAL A 392 -37.08 -21.75 -3.13
CA VAL A 392 -37.17 -21.55 -1.67
C VAL A 392 -35.76 -21.44 -1.07
N PRO A 393 -35.40 -20.30 -0.44
CA PRO A 393 -34.09 -20.15 0.21
C PRO A 393 -34.01 -21.01 1.48
N LEU A 394 -32.80 -21.42 1.84
CA LEU A 394 -32.55 -21.99 3.16
C LEU A 394 -32.53 -20.86 4.18
N GLU A 395 -33.15 -21.09 5.33
CA GLU A 395 -33.24 -20.09 6.39
C GLU A 395 -32.71 -20.65 7.71
N ALA A 396 -32.06 -19.78 8.47
CA ALA A 396 -31.72 -20.02 9.87
C ALA A 396 -32.21 -18.83 10.70
N THR A 397 -32.74 -19.12 11.88
CA THR A 397 -33.16 -18.08 12.83
C THR A 397 -32.34 -18.19 14.10
N GLY A 398 -31.83 -17.05 14.55
CA GLY A 398 -31.26 -16.89 15.88
C GLY A 398 -31.88 -15.70 16.58
N SER A 399 -31.28 -15.25 17.66
CA SER A 399 -31.60 -13.99 18.33
C SER A 399 -30.34 -13.24 18.68
N VAL A 400 -30.38 -11.92 18.60
CA VAL A 400 -29.40 -11.05 19.23
C VAL A 400 -30.04 -10.40 20.44
N THR A 401 -29.41 -10.57 21.59
CA THR A 401 -29.71 -9.82 22.80
C THR A 401 -28.69 -8.70 22.92
N VAL A 402 -29.17 -7.47 22.88
CA VAL A 402 -28.36 -6.29 23.13
C VAL A 402 -28.45 -5.99 24.61
N LEU A 403 -27.32 -6.12 25.31
CA LEU A 403 -27.22 -5.79 26.73
C LEU A 403 -26.86 -4.32 26.90
N PRO A 404 -27.29 -3.70 28.01
CA PRO A 404 -26.76 -2.40 28.40
C PRO A 404 -25.26 -2.54 28.66
N GLU A 405 -24.51 -1.47 28.36
CA GLU A 405 -23.05 -1.36 28.35
C GLU A 405 -22.32 -2.02 29.54
N LYS A 406 -22.99 -2.21 30.68
CA LYS A 406 -22.43 -2.76 31.92
C LYS A 406 -22.40 -4.29 32.07
N GLN A 407 -23.03 -5.10 31.21
CA GLN A 407 -23.23 -6.55 31.50
C GLN A 407 -22.46 -7.57 30.63
N LEU A 408 -21.62 -7.17 29.66
CA LEU A 408 -20.85 -8.13 28.83
C LEU A 408 -19.47 -8.55 29.38
N ALA A 409 -19.06 -8.07 30.55
CA ALA A 409 -17.71 -8.29 31.09
C ALA A 409 -17.46 -9.66 31.74
N GLU A 410 -18.31 -10.68 31.55
CA GLU A 410 -18.18 -11.95 32.30
C GLU A 410 -18.13 -13.20 31.40
N LYS A 411 -16.96 -13.42 30.80
CA LYS A 411 -16.32 -14.73 30.89
C LYS A 411 -14.80 -14.55 30.83
N PRO A 412 -14.13 -14.41 31.99
CA PRO A 412 -12.69 -14.22 32.01
C PRO A 412 -12.00 -15.43 31.33
N PRO A 413 -10.89 -15.22 30.60
CA PRO A 413 -10.01 -16.32 30.23
C PRO A 413 -9.66 -17.10 31.50
N VAL A 414 -9.58 -18.43 31.43
CA VAL A 414 -9.19 -19.28 32.56
C VAL A 414 -7.91 -18.69 33.15
N GLU A 415 -8.03 -18.12 34.35
CA GLU A 415 -6.94 -17.40 35.01
C GLU A 415 -5.88 -18.43 35.40
N ARG A 416 -4.77 -18.42 34.67
CA ARG A 416 -3.66 -19.33 34.93
C ARG A 416 -2.86 -18.77 36.09
N LYS A 417 -2.78 -19.53 37.18
CA LYS A 417 -1.99 -19.13 38.35
C LYS A 417 -0.50 -19.29 38.06
N ILE A 418 0.28 -18.28 38.44
CA ILE A 418 1.74 -18.32 38.38
C ILE A 418 2.23 -19.18 39.54
N GLN A 419 3.01 -20.21 39.22
CA GLN A 419 3.68 -21.07 40.19
C GLN A 419 5.02 -20.47 40.63
N GLU A 420 5.78 -19.89 39.70
CA GLU A 420 7.13 -19.38 39.96
C GLU A 420 7.45 -18.16 39.09
N VAL A 421 8.18 -17.19 39.63
CA VAL A 421 8.76 -16.07 38.88
C VAL A 421 10.28 -16.17 38.92
N ARG A 422 10.92 -16.08 37.74
CA ARG A 422 12.37 -16.18 37.59
C ARG A 422 12.93 -14.94 36.93
N ILE A 423 14.06 -14.45 37.45
CA ILE A 423 14.89 -13.48 36.74
C ILE A 423 15.94 -14.27 35.96
N VAL A 424 15.95 -14.08 34.65
CA VAL A 424 16.89 -14.73 33.74
C VAL A 424 17.87 -13.68 33.22
N SER A 425 19.15 -13.93 33.50
CA SER A 425 20.28 -13.16 32.97
C SER A 425 21.22 -14.10 32.23
N GLU A 426 21.81 -13.61 31.14
CA GLU A 426 22.84 -14.33 30.38
C GLU A 426 24.13 -14.57 31.18
N HIS A 427 24.31 -13.83 32.28
CA HIS A 427 25.42 -14.00 33.21
C HIS A 427 25.17 -15.02 34.32
N GLY A 428 23.96 -15.59 34.38
CA GLY A 428 23.54 -16.48 35.45
C GLY A 428 22.99 -15.71 36.67
N PRO A 429 22.97 -16.32 37.86
CA PRO A 429 22.31 -15.75 39.05
C PRO A 429 23.09 -14.59 39.71
N GLN A 430 24.33 -14.35 39.28
CA GLN A 430 25.15 -13.23 39.72
C GLN A 430 25.64 -12.44 38.51
N VAL A 431 25.37 -11.14 38.51
CA VAL A 431 25.79 -10.20 37.46
C VAL A 431 26.81 -9.25 38.05
N GLN A 432 27.94 -9.10 37.36
CA GLN A 432 28.95 -8.10 37.70
C GLN A 432 29.10 -7.15 36.50
N ILE A 433 28.81 -5.87 36.72
CA ILE A 433 28.77 -4.85 35.67
C ILE A 433 29.47 -3.57 36.14
N PRO A 434 30.35 -2.95 35.34
CA PRO A 434 30.93 -1.65 35.68
C PRO A 434 29.90 -0.52 35.75
N ALA A 435 30.17 0.48 36.58
CA ALA A 435 29.41 1.73 36.57
C ALA A 435 29.39 2.35 35.16
N GLY A 436 28.21 2.80 34.71
CA GLY A 436 27.99 3.35 33.37
C GLY A 436 27.63 2.33 32.29
N VAL A 437 27.54 1.04 32.62
CA VAL A 437 26.99 -0.01 31.74
C VAL A 437 25.49 -0.15 31.97
N LYS A 438 24.74 -0.24 30.87
CA LYS A 438 23.35 -0.70 30.86
C LYS A 438 23.27 -2.14 30.39
N THR A 439 22.54 -2.96 31.12
CA THR A 439 22.28 -4.36 30.76
C THR A 439 20.78 -4.66 30.85
N GLU A 440 20.31 -5.67 30.13
CA GLU A 440 18.91 -6.08 30.15
C GLU A 440 18.75 -7.38 30.95
N VAL A 441 17.62 -7.53 31.63
CA VAL A 441 17.23 -8.79 32.28
C VAL A 441 15.87 -9.22 31.77
N ARG A 442 15.67 -10.53 31.64
CA ARG A 442 14.36 -11.10 31.28
C ARG A 442 13.69 -11.61 32.54
N VAL A 443 12.40 -11.37 32.69
CA VAL A 443 11.59 -12.00 33.74
C VAL A 443 10.70 -13.05 33.10
N GLU A 444 10.67 -14.26 33.65
CA GLU A 444 9.85 -15.37 33.19
C GLU A 444 8.84 -15.74 34.29
N ALA A 445 7.58 -15.92 33.89
CA ALA A 445 6.52 -16.47 34.73
C ALA A 445 6.26 -17.92 34.32
N VAL A 446 6.40 -18.84 35.28
CA VAL A 446 6.09 -20.26 35.12
C VAL A 446 4.71 -20.51 35.72
N TYR A 447 3.77 -20.99 34.92
CA TYR A 447 2.39 -21.26 35.32
C TYR A 447 2.22 -22.68 35.87
N GLU A 448 1.17 -22.92 36.66
CA GLU A 448 0.86 -24.26 37.23
C GLU A 448 0.70 -25.36 36.17
N ASP A 449 0.34 -25.00 34.93
CA ASP A 449 0.24 -25.93 33.78
C ASP A 449 1.62 -26.23 33.13
N GLY A 450 2.71 -25.70 33.70
CA GLY A 450 4.07 -25.84 33.21
C GLY A 450 4.43 -24.89 32.06
N LYS A 451 3.50 -24.05 31.58
CA LYS A 451 3.81 -23.06 30.55
C LYS A 451 4.74 -21.97 31.11
N VAL A 452 5.72 -21.56 30.33
CA VAL A 452 6.61 -20.43 30.65
C VAL A 452 6.30 -19.29 29.70
N GLU A 453 6.08 -18.09 30.24
CA GLU A 453 5.92 -16.86 29.45
C GLU A 453 6.93 -15.81 29.88
N THR A 454 7.43 -15.03 28.92
CA THR A 454 8.21 -13.83 29.24
C THR A 454 7.26 -12.76 29.77
N ALA A 455 7.57 -12.24 30.96
CA ALA A 455 6.76 -11.27 31.69
C ALA A 455 7.54 -9.99 32.02
N THR A 456 8.70 -9.73 31.40
CA THR A 456 9.58 -8.58 31.69
C THR A 456 8.85 -7.24 31.78
N ASP A 457 7.95 -6.95 30.84
CA ASP A 457 7.23 -5.65 30.81
C ASP A 457 6.10 -5.55 31.84
N ARG A 458 5.59 -6.71 32.29
CA ARG A 458 4.57 -6.82 33.37
C ARG A 458 5.22 -6.95 34.75
N ALA A 459 6.51 -7.28 34.81
CA ALA A 459 7.24 -7.47 36.04
C ALA A 459 7.61 -6.15 36.69
N THR A 460 7.50 -6.11 38.01
CA THR A 460 8.10 -5.05 38.82
C THR A 460 9.46 -5.52 39.30
N LEU A 461 10.52 -4.90 38.79
CA LEU A 461 11.90 -5.19 39.19
C LEU A 461 12.36 -4.19 40.24
N ARG A 462 12.80 -4.68 41.41
CA ARG A 462 13.18 -3.83 42.54
C ARG A 462 14.50 -4.27 43.17
N PRO A 463 15.46 -3.35 43.29
CA PRO A 463 16.57 -3.53 44.21
C PRO A 463 16.04 -3.64 45.65
N GLU A 464 16.63 -4.52 46.46
CA GLU A 464 16.31 -4.62 47.90
C GLU A 464 16.78 -3.39 48.68
N ASP A 465 17.79 -2.69 48.18
CA ASP A 465 18.27 -1.43 48.76
C ASP A 465 17.29 -0.27 48.50
N PRO A 466 17.11 0.64 49.48
CA PRO A 466 16.32 1.84 49.24
C PRO A 466 16.96 2.69 48.12
N PRO A 467 16.19 3.49 47.36
CA PRO A 467 16.68 4.08 46.12
C PRO A 467 17.92 4.98 46.29
N GLU A 468 18.05 5.71 47.40
CA GLU A 468 19.25 6.51 47.72
C GLU A 468 20.50 5.66 48.01
N LYS A 469 20.33 4.37 48.32
CA LYS A 469 21.40 3.39 48.57
C LYS A 469 21.67 2.46 47.38
N SER A 470 20.70 2.27 46.48
CA SER A 470 20.85 1.34 45.36
C SER A 470 22.06 1.67 44.46
N PRO A 471 22.88 0.68 44.07
CA PRO A 471 23.94 0.83 43.08
C PRO A 471 23.42 0.82 41.64
N ILE A 472 22.16 0.39 41.42
CA ILE A 472 21.53 0.28 40.11
C ILE A 472 20.22 1.06 40.01
N GLY A 473 19.93 1.58 38.83
CA GLY A 473 18.62 2.11 38.46
C GLY A 473 17.91 1.12 37.55
N VAL A 474 16.61 0.91 37.75
CA VAL A 474 15.81 -0.02 36.96
C VAL A 474 14.78 0.76 36.16
N GLN A 475 14.68 0.49 34.86
CA GLN A 475 13.65 1.07 34.00
C GLN A 475 13.25 0.09 32.91
N GLY A 476 12.01 -0.41 32.95
CA GLY A 476 11.45 -1.29 31.91
C GLY A 476 12.34 -2.48 31.55
N GLY A 477 12.76 -3.28 32.53
CA GLY A 477 13.62 -4.45 32.32
C GLY A 477 15.11 -4.16 32.13
N ARG A 478 15.51 -2.88 32.05
CA ARG A 478 16.91 -2.46 31.91
C ARG A 478 17.50 -2.05 33.25
N LEU A 479 18.70 -2.53 33.54
CA LEU A 479 19.50 -2.17 34.70
C LEU A 479 20.58 -1.18 34.27
N SER A 480 20.60 0.00 34.88
CA SER A 480 21.65 1.00 34.71
C SER A 480 22.58 0.93 35.92
N ALA A 481 23.85 0.59 35.71
CA ALA A 481 24.85 0.61 36.78
C ALA A 481 25.22 2.06 37.11
N ILE A 482 24.82 2.54 38.29
CA ILE A 482 24.96 3.97 38.67
C ILE A 482 26.27 4.19 39.41
N ARG A 483 26.55 3.39 40.43
CA ARG A 483 27.69 3.56 41.33
C ARG A 483 28.16 2.24 41.92
N PRO A 484 29.41 2.15 42.38
CA PRO A 484 29.93 0.93 42.97
C PRO A 484 29.12 0.45 44.16
N GLY A 485 28.93 -0.86 44.28
CA GLY A 485 28.16 -1.47 45.36
C GLY A 485 27.62 -2.84 44.97
N GLN A 486 26.92 -3.49 45.88
CA GLN A 486 26.24 -4.76 45.63
C GLN A 486 24.80 -4.63 46.05
N THR A 487 23.89 -5.27 45.33
CA THR A 487 22.47 -5.34 45.66
C THR A 487 21.86 -6.66 45.20
N LYS A 488 20.64 -6.92 45.66
CA LYS A 488 19.80 -8.03 45.22
C LYS A 488 18.60 -7.45 44.50
N LEU A 489 18.34 -7.95 43.30
CA LEU A 489 17.20 -7.55 42.49
C LEU A 489 16.13 -8.63 42.56
N ARG A 490 14.90 -8.26 42.93
CA ARG A 490 13.72 -9.13 42.89
C ARG A 490 12.78 -8.71 41.78
N ALA A 491 12.08 -9.70 41.23
CA ALA A 491 10.98 -9.50 40.30
C ALA A 491 9.67 -9.90 40.97
N GLU A 492 8.61 -9.17 40.66
CA GLU A 492 7.24 -9.51 41.04
C GLU A 492 6.35 -9.46 39.81
N VAL A 493 5.56 -10.52 39.57
CA VAL A 493 4.59 -10.59 38.47
C VAL A 493 3.26 -11.06 39.05
N ASP A 494 2.19 -10.29 38.84
CA ASP A 494 0.83 -10.60 39.28
C ASP A 494 0.78 -11.06 40.76
N GLY A 495 1.56 -10.37 41.62
CA GLY A 495 1.63 -10.61 43.07
C GLY A 495 2.57 -11.74 43.51
N VAL A 496 3.14 -12.51 42.58
CA VAL A 496 4.13 -13.57 42.88
C VAL A 496 5.54 -13.01 42.76
N GLN A 497 6.31 -13.09 43.85
CA GLN A 497 7.72 -12.67 43.87
C GLN A 497 8.66 -13.79 43.47
N SER A 498 9.77 -13.43 42.85
CA SER A 498 10.87 -14.34 42.57
C SER A 498 11.46 -14.87 43.89
N GLU A 499 11.50 -16.19 44.05
CA GLU A 499 12.11 -16.83 45.22
C GLU A 499 13.60 -16.48 45.32
N SER A 500 14.33 -16.70 44.23
CA SER A 500 15.75 -16.38 44.11
C SER A 500 15.95 -14.98 43.53
N PRO A 501 16.63 -14.06 44.27
CA PRO A 501 17.00 -12.77 43.71
C PRO A 501 18.16 -12.91 42.71
N LEU A 502 18.27 -11.96 41.79
CA LEU A 502 19.47 -11.77 40.99
C LEU A 502 20.46 -10.93 41.79
N GLU A 503 21.66 -11.43 42.06
CA GLU A 503 22.69 -10.63 42.74
C GLU A 503 23.40 -9.75 41.71
N VAL A 504 23.48 -8.45 41.97
CA VAL A 504 24.08 -7.47 41.06
C VAL A 504 25.20 -6.73 41.78
N ALA A 505 26.42 -6.88 41.29
CA ALA A 505 27.60 -6.17 41.77
C ALA A 505 28.03 -5.12 40.74
N VAL A 506 28.01 -3.85 41.15
CA VAL A 506 28.54 -2.74 40.36
C VAL A 506 29.97 -2.45 40.78
N THR A 507 30.89 -2.48 39.81
CA THR A 507 32.32 -2.20 40.06
C THR A 507 32.67 -0.76 39.71
N GLU A 508 33.67 -0.22 40.40
CA GLU A 508 34.21 1.13 40.14
C GLU A 508 35.06 1.18 38.87
N GLN A 509 35.89 0.16 38.65
CA GLN A 509 36.76 0.08 37.49
C GLN A 509 36.07 -0.70 36.35
N PRO A 510 36.20 -0.22 35.11
CA PRO A 510 35.77 -0.97 33.94
C PRO A 510 36.62 -2.24 33.80
N ASP A 511 35.96 -3.40 33.84
CA ASP A 511 36.58 -4.73 33.84
C ASP A 511 36.30 -5.52 32.55
N PHE A 512 35.80 -4.86 31.51
CA PHE A 512 35.64 -5.41 30.16
C PHE A 512 36.96 -5.43 29.38
N ASP A 513 37.10 -6.39 28.46
CA ASP A 513 38.31 -6.64 27.67
C ASP A 513 38.09 -6.48 26.15
N GLU A 514 36.85 -6.37 25.69
CA GLU A 514 36.49 -6.17 24.28
C GLU A 514 35.36 -5.13 24.14
N LEU A 515 35.42 -4.35 23.05
CA LEU A 515 34.34 -3.46 22.61
C LEU A 515 33.79 -3.94 21.26
N ARG A 516 32.48 -3.90 21.10
CA ARG A 516 31.80 -4.18 19.83
C ARG A 516 30.84 -3.06 19.48
N LEU A 517 30.74 -2.75 18.20
CA LEU A 517 29.79 -1.76 17.67
C LEU A 517 28.57 -2.47 17.08
N ARG A 518 27.38 -1.98 17.39
CA ARG A 518 26.10 -2.51 16.88
C ARG A 518 25.18 -1.36 16.42
N PRO A 519 24.50 -1.46 15.27
CA PRO A 519 24.60 -2.52 14.27
C PRO A 519 25.91 -2.46 13.45
N SER A 520 26.33 -3.61 12.90
CA SER A 520 27.43 -3.72 11.94
C SER A 520 27.39 -5.10 11.23
N PRO A 521 27.58 -5.19 9.90
CA PRO A 521 27.78 -4.09 8.96
C PRO A 521 26.50 -3.30 8.71
N CYS A 522 26.64 -2.05 8.25
CA CYS A 522 25.50 -1.19 7.90
C CYS A 522 25.62 -0.69 6.46
N SER A 523 24.50 -0.71 5.73
CA SER A 523 24.35 -0.05 4.43
C SER A 523 23.49 1.21 4.60
N MET A 524 23.94 2.31 4.01
CA MET A 524 23.33 3.64 4.15
C MET A 524 23.42 4.42 2.83
N ARG A 525 22.53 5.38 2.63
CA ARG A 525 22.58 6.32 1.49
C ARG A 525 23.13 7.67 1.90
N PRO A 526 23.71 8.47 0.98
CA PRO A 526 24.08 9.84 1.30
C PRO A 526 22.90 10.62 1.90
N GLY A 527 23.13 11.25 3.06
CA GLY A 527 22.12 11.97 3.83
C GLY A 527 21.47 11.15 4.95
N GLU A 528 21.52 9.82 4.89
CA GLU A 528 21.06 8.97 6.01
C GLU A 528 22.05 9.05 7.18
N SER A 529 21.56 8.74 8.39
CA SER A 529 22.43 8.51 9.54
C SER A 529 21.95 7.30 10.35
N ILE A 530 22.82 6.75 11.20
CA ILE A 530 22.49 5.65 12.10
C ILE A 530 23.20 5.85 13.44
N ALA A 531 22.57 5.50 14.55
CA ALA A 531 23.22 5.49 15.86
C ALA A 531 23.88 4.11 16.09
N LEU A 532 25.16 4.09 16.47
CA LEU A 532 25.87 2.89 16.86
C LEU A 532 25.95 2.76 18.38
N GLU A 533 25.49 1.64 18.92
CA GLU A 533 25.74 1.22 20.30
C GLU A 533 27.17 0.71 20.45
N VAL A 534 27.83 1.11 21.55
CA VAL A 534 29.12 0.57 21.96
C VAL A 534 28.86 -0.45 23.07
N VAL A 535 29.07 -1.72 22.76
CA VAL A 535 28.78 -2.85 23.64
C VAL A 535 30.08 -3.35 24.28
N ALA A 536 30.10 -3.44 25.61
CA ALA A 536 31.21 -3.96 26.39
C ALA A 536 31.13 -5.48 26.53
N TRP A 537 32.26 -6.17 26.38
CA TRP A 537 32.38 -7.62 26.48
C TRP A 537 33.51 -8.00 27.45
N ARG A 538 33.34 -9.12 28.16
CA ARG A 538 34.34 -9.67 29.09
C ARG A 538 34.45 -11.18 28.92
N GLY A 539 35.63 -11.68 28.58
CA GLY A 539 35.85 -13.13 28.42
C GLY A 539 34.89 -13.78 27.41
N GLY A 540 34.51 -13.04 26.37
CA GLY A 540 33.57 -13.49 25.34
C GLY A 540 32.09 -13.46 25.73
N LYS A 541 31.70 -12.83 26.84
CA LYS A 541 30.29 -12.55 27.20
C LYS A 541 29.98 -11.06 27.12
N GLU A 542 28.81 -10.71 26.58
CA GLU A 542 28.30 -9.33 26.54
C GLU A 542 27.97 -8.85 27.95
N LEU A 543 28.56 -7.75 28.42
CA LEU A 543 28.17 -7.12 29.69
C LEU A 543 26.98 -6.16 29.52
N GLY A 544 26.91 -5.51 28.35
CA GLY A 544 25.86 -4.55 28.00
C GLY A 544 26.37 -3.31 27.26
N VAL A 545 25.49 -2.34 27.06
CA VAL A 545 25.77 -1.09 26.32
C VAL A 545 26.41 -0.06 27.24
N LEU A 546 27.48 0.59 26.77
CA LEU A 546 28.12 1.70 27.48
C LEU A 546 27.27 2.97 27.31
N GLU A 547 26.57 3.38 28.37
CA GLU A 547 25.87 4.68 28.42
C GLU A 547 26.80 5.84 28.73
N ASN A 548 27.78 5.53 29.56
CA ASN A 548 28.75 6.48 30.03
C ASN A 548 29.93 6.46 29.09
N LEU A 549 29.76 7.17 27.99
CA LEU A 549 30.81 7.30 27.02
C LEU A 549 32.04 8.02 27.58
N SER A 550 32.16 8.49 28.83
CA SER A 550 33.40 9.18 29.28
C SER A 550 34.68 8.37 28.92
N GLY A 551 35.51 8.92 28.02
CA GLY A 551 36.67 8.24 27.42
C GLY A 551 36.42 7.33 26.20
N VAL A 552 35.17 7.15 25.75
CA VAL A 552 34.79 6.40 24.53
C VAL A 552 34.53 7.32 23.33
N ALA A 553 35.30 7.23 22.27
CA ALA A 553 35.08 8.02 21.05
C ALA A 553 34.97 7.13 19.83
N LEU A 554 34.04 7.44 18.93
CA LEU A 554 33.98 6.81 17.62
C LEU A 554 34.82 7.63 16.63
N ARG A 555 35.59 6.94 15.80
CA ARG A 555 36.35 7.54 14.70
C ARG A 555 35.99 6.87 13.39
N SER A 556 35.91 7.66 12.32
CA SER A 556 35.84 7.15 10.94
C SER A 556 37.21 7.22 10.30
N ASP A 557 37.60 6.18 9.58
CA ASP A 557 38.79 6.22 8.72
C ASP A 557 38.59 7.12 7.47
N LYS A 558 37.33 7.34 7.06
CA LYS A 558 36.93 8.17 5.92
C LYS A 558 35.73 9.06 6.27
N PRO A 559 35.94 10.17 7.00
CA PRO A 559 34.87 11.10 7.39
C PRO A 559 34.07 11.67 6.21
N GLU A 560 34.68 11.78 5.03
CA GLU A 560 34.04 12.20 3.79
C GLU A 560 33.08 11.18 3.20
N VAL A 561 33.21 9.89 3.57
CA VAL A 561 32.29 8.81 3.21
C VAL A 561 31.26 8.63 4.32
N ALA A 562 31.70 8.42 5.55
CA ALA A 562 30.85 8.32 6.72
C ALA A 562 31.41 9.16 7.87
N GLN A 563 30.72 10.24 8.21
CA GLN A 563 31.16 11.16 9.25
C GLN A 563 30.58 10.75 10.60
N VAL A 564 31.42 10.65 11.62
CA VAL A 564 30.96 10.41 13.00
C VAL A 564 30.65 11.74 13.68
N SER A 565 29.53 11.79 14.40
CA SER A 565 29.16 12.83 15.36
C SER A 565 28.60 12.14 16.59
N GLY A 566 29.44 11.97 17.63
CA GLY A 566 29.12 11.12 18.78
C GLY A 566 29.03 9.64 18.45
N THR A 567 27.92 9.01 18.85
CA THR A 567 27.58 7.64 18.45
C THR A 567 26.89 7.57 17.10
N THR A 568 26.52 8.72 16.52
CA THR A 568 25.82 8.78 15.24
C THR A 568 26.80 8.83 14.08
N VAL A 569 26.57 8.00 13.09
CA VAL A 569 27.32 7.96 11.83
C VAL A 569 26.43 8.51 10.72
N TRP A 570 26.90 9.54 10.00
CA TRP A 570 26.25 10.17 8.86
C TRP A 570 26.88 9.72 7.56
N ALA A 571 26.08 9.16 6.66
CA ALA A 571 26.51 8.84 5.32
C ALA A 571 26.62 10.13 4.48
N ARG A 572 27.83 10.40 3.97
CA ARG A 572 28.17 11.65 3.27
C ARG A 572 28.30 11.45 1.78
N SER A 573 29.14 10.51 1.36
CA SER A 573 29.39 10.23 -0.04
C SER A 573 29.61 8.74 -0.25
N GLU A 574 29.39 8.30 -1.48
CA GLU A 574 29.51 6.90 -1.85
C GLU A 574 30.90 6.33 -1.55
N GLY A 575 30.93 5.14 -0.96
CA GLY A 575 32.15 4.47 -0.57
C GLY A 575 31.94 3.54 0.62
N GLN A 576 33.03 3.11 1.22
CA GLN A 576 33.00 2.31 2.45
C GLN A 576 33.97 2.92 3.46
N ALA A 577 33.46 3.14 4.66
CA ALA A 577 34.20 3.61 5.83
C ALA A 577 34.18 2.55 6.94
N GLN A 578 35.21 2.58 7.77
CA GLN A 578 35.36 1.79 8.97
C GLN A 578 35.23 2.69 10.18
N ILE A 579 34.30 2.35 11.08
CA ILE A 579 34.10 3.06 12.33
C ILE A 579 34.69 2.24 13.47
N VAL A 580 35.53 2.86 14.29
CA VAL A 580 36.14 2.21 15.45
C VAL A 580 35.79 3.00 16.71
N ALA A 581 35.35 2.31 17.76
CA ALA A 581 35.23 2.90 19.09
C ALA A 581 36.57 2.72 19.84
N THR A 582 37.13 3.81 20.34
CA THR A 582 38.25 3.80 21.29
C THR A 582 37.72 4.04 22.68
N CYS A 583 38.18 3.29 23.68
CA CYS A 583 38.00 3.62 25.09
C CYS A 583 39.37 3.99 25.70
N GLU A 584 39.43 5.05 26.51
CA GLU A 584 40.65 5.47 27.21
C GLU A 584 40.95 4.60 28.43
N LYS A 585 39.91 4.10 29.11
CA LYS A 585 40.01 3.33 30.35
C LYS A 585 38.94 2.23 30.39
N PRO A 586 39.32 0.95 30.22
CA PRO A 586 40.64 0.48 29.79
C PRO A 586 40.97 0.97 28.38
N LYS A 587 42.27 1.04 28.05
CA LYS A 587 42.72 1.42 26.71
C LYS A 587 42.40 0.30 25.71
N LEU A 588 41.26 0.43 25.04
CA LEU A 588 40.73 -0.58 24.11
C LEU A 588 40.28 0.06 22.79
N GLU A 589 40.29 -0.74 21.73
CA GLU A 589 39.65 -0.40 20.46
C GLU A 589 38.68 -1.51 20.07
N SER A 590 37.52 -1.14 19.52
CA SER A 590 36.58 -2.10 18.98
C SER A 590 37.09 -2.71 17.68
N LYS A 591 36.52 -3.86 17.32
CA LYS A 591 36.55 -4.27 15.91
C LYS A 591 35.86 -3.19 15.06
N PRO A 592 36.32 -2.93 13.82
CA PRO A 592 35.69 -1.91 12.99
C PRO A 592 34.27 -2.30 12.60
N ALA A 593 33.33 -1.38 12.80
CA ALA A 593 32.02 -1.45 12.17
C ALA A 593 32.15 -1.00 10.70
N ILE A 594 31.63 -1.80 9.78
CA ILE A 594 31.70 -1.47 8.36
C ILE A 594 30.46 -0.67 7.98
N ILE A 595 30.69 0.56 7.50
CA ILE A 595 29.65 1.45 6.99
C ILE A 595 29.83 1.57 5.49
N LYS A 596 28.90 0.97 4.74
CA LYS A 596 28.86 1.06 3.29
C LYS A 596 27.88 2.16 2.91
N VAL A 597 28.39 3.26 2.36
CA VAL A 597 27.56 4.32 1.81
C VAL A 597 27.39 4.06 0.32
N VAL A 598 26.18 3.69 -0.07
CA VAL A 598 25.85 3.40 -1.46
C VAL A 598 24.93 4.49 -1.99
N ARG A 599 25.30 5.07 -3.13
CA ARG A 599 24.29 5.67 -4.01
C ARG A 599 23.82 4.53 -4.89
N PRO A 600 22.59 4.05 -4.72
CA PRO A 600 22.15 2.99 -5.58
C PRO A 600 21.90 3.54 -7.00
N GLU A 601 22.21 2.74 -8.02
CA GLU A 601 21.29 2.62 -9.15
C GLU A 601 20.08 1.85 -8.58
N GLU A 602 19.07 2.60 -8.13
CA GLU A 602 18.06 2.31 -7.08
C GLU A 602 17.64 0.85 -6.82
N PRO A 603 17.57 0.42 -5.54
CA PRO A 603 16.36 -0.16 -4.98
C PRO A 603 15.65 0.92 -4.17
N VAL A 604 14.44 1.33 -4.58
CA VAL A 604 13.56 2.21 -3.79
C VAL A 604 13.20 1.50 -2.47
N PRO A 605 12.99 2.19 -1.33
CA PRO A 605 12.37 1.57 -0.17
C PRO A 605 11.18 0.74 -0.63
N THR A 606 11.18 -0.55 -0.34
CA THR A 606 10.21 -1.47 -0.93
C THR A 606 8.90 -1.33 -0.17
N ALA A 607 8.97 -1.35 1.16
CA ALA A 607 7.85 -1.15 2.06
C ALA A 607 8.32 -0.59 3.40
N LEU A 608 7.36 -0.05 4.15
CA LEU A 608 7.47 0.13 5.59
C LEU A 608 6.81 -1.10 6.23
N LEU A 609 7.47 -1.73 7.19
CA LEU A 609 6.97 -2.86 7.96
C LEU A 609 6.68 -2.39 9.38
N VAL A 610 5.55 -2.84 9.93
CA VAL A 610 5.14 -2.54 11.30
C VAL A 610 4.78 -3.85 11.98
N GLU A 611 5.41 -4.12 13.12
CA GLU A 611 5.21 -5.37 13.88
C GLU A 611 5.10 -5.08 15.39
N PRO A 612 4.05 -5.56 16.07
CA PRO A 612 2.91 -6.29 15.51
C PRO A 612 1.94 -5.36 14.76
N GLN A 613 1.24 -5.90 13.75
CA GLN A 613 0.19 -5.16 13.03
C GLN A 613 -1.12 -5.04 13.83
N GLN A 614 -1.26 -5.84 14.90
CA GLN A 614 -2.38 -5.78 15.83
C GLN A 614 -1.85 -5.81 17.26
N LEU A 615 -2.32 -4.89 18.09
CA LEU A 615 -1.89 -4.79 19.47
C LEU A 615 -3.11 -4.53 20.36
N GLN A 616 -3.16 -5.19 21.51
CA GLN A 616 -4.16 -4.92 22.54
C GLN A 616 -3.55 -4.03 23.62
N ALA A 617 -4.31 -3.02 24.03
CA ALA A 617 -3.94 -2.09 25.08
C ALA A 617 -5.12 -1.87 26.03
N GLN A 618 -4.84 -1.29 27.20
CA GLN A 618 -5.86 -0.79 28.12
C GLN A 618 -5.82 0.73 28.17
N VAL A 619 -6.95 1.37 28.49
CA VAL A 619 -6.99 2.82 28.71
C VAL A 619 -5.89 3.24 29.70
N GLY A 620 -5.15 4.29 29.34
CA GLY A 620 -3.98 4.88 30.00
C GLY A 620 -2.64 4.18 29.77
N GLN A 621 -2.59 3.10 28.98
CA GLN A 621 -1.33 2.45 28.63
C GLN A 621 -0.54 3.25 27.58
N ASN A 622 0.77 3.32 27.80
CA ASN A 622 1.74 3.86 26.84
C ASN A 622 2.30 2.73 25.96
N ILE A 623 2.32 2.95 24.64
CA ILE A 623 2.79 2.02 23.61
C ILE A 623 3.98 2.68 22.89
N ARG A 624 5.18 2.15 23.12
CA ARG A 624 6.47 2.73 22.74
C ARG A 624 6.88 2.29 21.33
N LEU A 625 7.14 3.27 20.47
CA LEU A 625 7.65 3.00 19.12
C LEU A 625 9.11 2.50 19.20
N GLY A 626 9.46 1.51 18.37
CA GLY A 626 10.77 0.85 18.37
C GLY A 626 10.95 -0.17 19.50
N ARG A 627 9.95 -0.37 20.35
CA ARG A 627 9.94 -1.42 21.39
C ARG A 627 8.67 -2.25 21.32
N ASP A 628 7.53 -1.63 21.63
CA ASP A 628 6.22 -2.29 21.66
C ASP A 628 5.65 -2.45 20.23
N ILE A 629 6.02 -1.53 19.34
CA ILE A 629 5.78 -1.59 17.89
C ILE A 629 7.09 -1.30 17.15
N GLN A 630 7.64 -2.30 16.46
CA GLN A 630 8.79 -2.17 15.56
C GLN A 630 8.36 -1.53 14.24
N ILE A 631 9.14 -0.56 13.74
CA ILE A 631 8.84 0.16 12.49
C ILE A 631 10.09 0.13 11.61
N GLN A 632 10.09 -0.73 10.60
CA GLN A 632 11.27 -1.02 9.81
C GLN A 632 11.06 -0.66 8.33
N LEU A 633 11.99 0.10 7.76
CA LEU A 633 12.02 0.40 6.34
C LEU A 633 12.77 -0.71 5.60
N LEU A 634 12.06 -1.44 4.73
CA LEU A 634 12.66 -2.46 3.87
C LEU A 634 13.38 -1.81 2.69
N ARG A 635 14.62 -2.24 2.42
CA ARG A 635 15.52 -1.61 1.43
C ARG A 635 16.03 -2.61 0.40
N GLY A 636 15.15 -3.48 -0.09
CA GLY A 636 15.53 -4.53 -1.05
C GLY A 636 16.33 -5.63 -0.37
N GLU A 637 17.53 -5.91 -0.87
CA GLU A 637 18.47 -6.90 -0.30
C GLU A 637 19.25 -6.36 0.92
N ASP A 638 19.16 -5.06 1.21
CA ASP A 638 19.79 -4.47 2.40
C ASP A 638 18.96 -4.77 3.67
N GLU A 639 19.64 -4.91 4.81
CA GLU A 639 19.02 -5.07 6.12
C GLU A 639 17.97 -3.97 6.41
N PRO A 640 16.80 -4.34 6.98
CA PRO A 640 15.77 -3.38 7.36
C PRO A 640 16.31 -2.29 8.28
N LEU A 641 15.95 -1.04 8.01
CA LEU A 641 16.32 0.09 8.86
C LEU A 641 15.21 0.35 9.88
N ASP A 642 15.51 0.33 11.18
CA ASP A 642 14.58 0.85 12.19
C ASP A 642 14.41 2.37 12.01
N VAL A 643 13.17 2.78 11.74
CA VAL A 643 12.79 4.18 11.54
C VAL A 643 11.78 4.67 12.57
N ALA A 644 11.57 3.93 13.67
CA ALA A 644 10.60 4.30 14.70
C ALA A 644 10.83 5.71 15.27
N GLY A 645 12.09 6.12 15.40
CA GLY A 645 12.46 7.45 15.90
C GLY A 645 12.29 8.61 14.92
N SER A 646 12.05 8.33 13.63
CA SER A 646 12.01 9.32 12.54
C SER A 646 10.81 9.17 11.60
N CYS A 647 9.85 8.30 11.94
CA CYS A 647 8.59 8.16 11.20
C CYS A 647 7.55 9.21 11.62
N ASP A 648 6.70 9.57 10.68
CA ASP A 648 5.51 10.38 10.90
C ASP A 648 4.35 9.46 11.31
N VAL A 649 3.64 9.82 12.38
CA VAL A 649 2.61 8.97 13.01
C VAL A 649 1.27 9.69 12.99
N GLN A 650 0.23 9.01 12.52
CA GLN A 650 -1.14 9.50 12.49
C GLN A 650 -2.09 8.46 13.07
N THR A 651 -3.10 8.91 13.79
CA THR A 651 -4.17 8.09 14.36
C THR A 651 -5.50 8.56 13.77
N ASP A 652 -6.36 7.62 13.36
CA ASP A 652 -7.70 7.95 12.87
C ASP A 652 -8.69 8.24 14.03
N GLN A 653 -8.37 7.81 15.24
CA GLN A 653 -9.17 8.02 16.46
C GLN A 653 -8.29 8.52 17.63
N PRO A 654 -7.96 9.82 17.67
CA PRO A 654 -7.17 10.41 18.76
C PRO A 654 -7.76 10.21 20.15
N SER A 655 -9.10 10.13 20.26
CA SER A 655 -9.80 9.88 21.53
C SER A 655 -9.70 8.43 22.03
N VAL A 656 -9.21 7.50 21.20
CA VAL A 656 -8.98 6.10 21.55
C VAL A 656 -7.47 5.87 21.73
N VAL A 657 -6.66 6.30 20.77
CA VAL A 657 -5.20 6.31 20.88
C VAL A 657 -4.66 7.63 20.35
N ARG A 658 -3.98 8.40 21.20
CA ARG A 658 -3.29 9.64 20.84
C ARG A 658 -1.80 9.40 20.68
N TYR A 659 -1.18 10.02 19.67
CA TYR A 659 0.27 10.09 19.59
C TYR A 659 0.82 11.27 20.40
N ASP A 660 1.58 10.99 21.46
CA ASP A 660 2.37 11.99 22.17
C ASP A 660 3.72 12.16 21.45
N GLN A 661 3.80 13.22 20.64
CA GLN A 661 5.00 13.54 19.88
C GLN A 661 6.19 13.97 20.77
N GLN A 662 5.93 14.52 21.97
CA GLN A 662 7.00 14.96 22.87
C GLN A 662 7.72 13.76 23.47
N ASN A 663 6.97 12.71 23.80
CA ASN A 663 7.49 11.49 24.40
C ASN A 663 7.67 10.32 23.41
N ARG A 664 7.26 10.51 22.14
CA ARG A 664 7.29 9.53 21.05
C ARG A 664 6.61 8.21 21.44
N VAL A 665 5.42 8.34 22.01
CA VAL A 665 4.65 7.21 22.54
C VAL A 665 3.20 7.34 22.10
N LEU A 666 2.55 6.21 21.82
CA LEU A 666 1.11 6.15 21.60
C LEU A 666 0.45 5.94 22.97
N VAL A 667 -0.44 6.83 23.36
CA VAL A 667 -1.18 6.79 24.63
C VAL A 667 -2.58 6.28 24.32
N ALA A 668 -2.98 5.16 24.93
CA ALA A 668 -4.35 4.68 24.86
C ALA A 668 -5.24 5.56 25.75
N GLU A 669 -6.16 6.35 25.19
CA GLU A 669 -6.94 7.36 25.93
C GLU A 669 -8.37 6.93 26.23
N GLY A 670 -8.97 6.05 25.43
CA GLY A 670 -10.35 5.64 25.59
C GLY A 670 -10.61 4.26 24.95
N PRO A 671 -11.67 3.55 25.39
CA PRO A 671 -12.00 2.25 24.83
C PRO A 671 -12.38 2.37 23.35
N GLY A 672 -12.02 1.36 22.56
CA GLY A 672 -12.33 1.32 21.13
C GLY A 672 -11.23 0.67 20.31
N THR A 673 -11.20 0.97 19.01
CA THR A 673 -10.16 0.46 18.12
C THR A 673 -9.67 1.59 17.24
N ALA A 674 -8.38 1.92 17.37
CA ALA A 674 -7.74 2.95 16.57
C ALA A 674 -6.81 2.32 15.52
N LYS A 675 -6.78 2.89 14.33
CA LYS A 675 -5.83 2.54 13.28
C LYS A 675 -4.72 3.57 13.23
N ILE A 676 -3.51 3.13 13.51
CA ILE A 676 -2.32 3.97 13.49
C ILE A 676 -1.63 3.81 12.14
N SER A 677 -1.45 4.93 11.45
CA SER A 677 -0.67 5.00 10.21
C SER A 677 0.70 5.56 10.50
N PHE A 678 1.72 4.77 10.18
CA PHE A 678 3.11 5.16 10.20
C PHE A 678 3.53 5.49 8.78
N SER A 679 4.31 6.56 8.61
CA SER A 679 4.86 6.92 7.32
C SER A 679 6.31 7.33 7.43
N HIS A 680 7.11 6.92 6.46
CA HIS A 680 8.50 7.30 6.35
C HIS A 680 8.84 7.44 4.87
N ALA A 681 9.32 8.62 4.47
CA ALA A 681 9.39 9.03 3.07
C ALA A 681 8.00 8.90 2.38
N GLU A 682 7.88 8.09 1.32
CA GLU A 682 6.60 7.84 0.61
C GLU A 682 5.92 6.53 1.03
N LYS A 683 6.52 5.79 1.97
CA LYS A 683 6.00 4.49 2.40
C LYS A 683 5.15 4.65 3.63
N THR A 684 4.05 3.90 3.65
CA THR A 684 3.13 3.85 4.78
C THR A 684 2.94 2.42 5.23
N ALA A 685 2.69 2.26 6.52
CA ALA A 685 2.34 0.99 7.15
C ALA A 685 1.36 1.26 8.27
N GLN A 686 0.60 0.26 8.68
CA GLN A 686 -0.49 0.44 9.63
C GLN A 686 -0.46 -0.62 10.71
N ALA A 687 -0.81 -0.23 11.93
CA ALA A 687 -1.17 -1.13 13.00
C ALA A 687 -2.57 -0.80 13.53
N THR A 688 -3.29 -1.80 14.00
CA THR A 688 -4.56 -1.64 14.69
C THR A 688 -4.33 -1.84 16.18
N ILE A 689 -4.77 -0.87 16.98
CA ILE A 689 -4.68 -0.94 18.44
C ILE A 689 -6.11 -1.06 18.97
N GLU A 690 -6.41 -2.19 19.58
CA GLU A 690 -7.64 -2.41 20.31
C GLU A 690 -7.42 -1.98 21.76
N VAL A 691 -8.12 -0.92 22.17
CA VAL A 691 -8.09 -0.42 23.53
C VAL A 691 -9.32 -0.96 24.25
N ALA A 692 -9.10 -1.93 25.13
CA ALA A 692 -10.15 -2.37 26.03
C ALA A 692 -10.43 -1.27 27.07
N ASP A 693 -11.70 -1.13 27.45
CA ASP A 693 -12.03 -0.30 28.60
C ASP A 693 -11.26 -0.82 29.80
N ARG A 694 -10.71 0.10 30.58
CA ARG A 694 -10.08 -0.27 31.84
C ARG A 694 -11.26 -0.67 32.74
N PRO A 695 -11.42 -1.94 33.18
CA PRO A 695 -12.18 -2.14 34.40
C PRO A 695 -11.44 -1.28 35.40
N ALA A 696 -12.04 -0.16 35.81
CA ALA A 696 -11.44 0.69 36.80
C ALA A 696 -11.11 -0.24 37.96
N ALA A 697 -9.83 -0.57 38.16
CA ALA A 697 -9.40 -0.97 39.47
C ALA A 697 -9.90 0.21 40.31
N PRO A 698 -10.88 0.01 41.20
CA PRO A 698 -11.36 1.10 42.03
C PRO A 698 -10.12 1.71 42.68
N ALA A 699 -10.05 3.03 42.74
CA ALA A 699 -9.01 3.79 43.45
C ALA A 699 -8.55 3.10 44.77
N GLU A 700 -9.50 2.43 45.44
CA GLU A 700 -9.37 1.64 46.66
C GLU A 700 -8.54 0.34 46.56
N GLN A 701 -8.10 -0.08 45.37
CA GLN A 701 -7.33 -1.31 45.14
C GLN A 701 -5.88 -1.08 44.68
N ILE A 702 -5.36 0.15 44.68
CA ILE A 702 -3.93 0.36 44.39
C ILE A 702 -3.10 -0.07 45.60
N GLY A 703 -2.43 -1.21 45.49
CA GLY A 703 -1.53 -1.78 46.50
C GLY A 703 -0.25 -0.95 46.65
N GLN A 704 0.29 -0.43 45.56
CA GLN A 704 1.53 0.34 45.56
C GLN A 704 1.66 1.24 44.33
N ILE A 705 2.47 2.31 44.44
CA ILE A 705 2.95 3.09 43.30
C ILE A 705 4.46 2.86 43.15
N VAL A 706 4.93 2.76 41.93
CA VAL A 706 6.34 2.61 41.56
C VAL A 706 6.71 3.75 40.62
N LEU A 707 7.84 4.40 40.91
CA LEU A 707 8.43 5.46 40.08
C LEU A 707 9.73 4.93 39.51
N GLU A 708 9.84 4.88 38.18
CA GLU A 708 11.00 4.39 37.45
C GLU A 708 11.65 5.48 36.59
N PRO A 709 12.98 5.59 36.57
CA PRO A 709 13.90 4.92 37.47
C PRO A 709 13.78 5.48 38.90
N ALA A 710 13.87 4.60 39.90
CA ALA A 710 13.85 5.01 41.31
C ALA A 710 15.17 5.70 41.74
N THR A 711 16.25 5.47 40.99
CA THR A 711 17.57 6.08 41.23
C THR A 711 18.18 6.47 39.90
N ALA A 712 18.74 7.67 39.80
CA ALA A 712 19.53 8.08 38.64
C ALA A 712 20.53 9.19 38.98
N SER A 713 21.53 9.37 38.12
CA SER A 713 22.46 10.49 38.18
C SER A 713 22.43 11.30 36.88
N LEU A 714 22.54 12.63 37.01
CA LEU A 714 22.46 13.60 35.93
C LEU A 714 23.58 14.64 36.05
N ALA A 715 23.98 15.24 34.94
CA ALA A 715 24.79 16.46 34.91
C ALA A 715 23.88 17.68 34.73
N VAL A 716 24.36 18.85 35.14
CA VAL A 716 23.63 20.13 34.96
C VAL A 716 23.29 20.32 33.47
N GLY A 717 22.04 20.65 33.18
CA GLY A 717 21.53 20.82 31.81
C GLY A 717 20.94 19.56 31.17
N GLN A 718 21.15 18.37 31.74
CA GLN A 718 20.49 17.15 31.31
C GLN A 718 19.06 17.04 31.85
N GLN A 719 18.25 16.22 31.19
CA GLN A 719 16.90 15.85 31.63
C GLN A 719 16.66 14.35 31.56
N LEU A 720 15.77 13.85 32.41
CA LEU A 720 15.43 12.43 32.53
C LEU A 720 13.91 12.23 32.58
N PRO A 721 13.30 11.49 31.63
CA PRO A 721 11.90 11.10 31.75
C PRO A 721 11.71 10.07 32.87
N LEU A 722 10.68 10.27 33.67
CA LEU A 722 10.22 9.36 34.71
C LEU A 722 8.91 8.69 34.29
N SER A 723 8.70 7.46 34.74
CA SER A 723 7.50 6.68 34.48
C SER A 723 6.87 6.22 35.80
N VAL A 724 5.54 6.29 35.89
CA VAL A 724 4.78 5.92 37.08
C VAL A 724 3.95 4.70 36.78
N PHE A 725 4.01 3.70 37.66
CA PHE A 725 3.25 2.48 37.57
C PHE A 725 2.47 2.25 38.86
N ALA A 726 1.18 1.94 38.75
CA ALA A 726 0.37 1.44 39.85
C ALA A 726 0.44 -0.09 39.88
N ILE A 727 0.71 -0.65 41.06
CA ILE A 727 0.55 -2.09 41.33
C ILE A 727 -0.76 -2.24 42.08
N THR A 728 -1.71 -2.95 41.48
CA THR A 728 -3.01 -3.22 42.08
C THR A 728 -2.90 -4.26 43.21
N ALA A 729 -3.95 -4.42 44.02
CA ALA A 729 -3.95 -5.32 45.17
C ALA A 729 -3.86 -6.80 44.77
N ASP A 730 -4.31 -7.13 43.55
CA ASP A 730 -4.11 -8.42 42.86
C ASP A 730 -2.74 -8.52 42.16
N GLY A 731 -1.86 -7.52 42.33
CA GLY A 731 -0.47 -7.56 41.90
C GLY A 731 -0.21 -7.21 40.43
N ARG A 732 -1.22 -6.75 39.68
CA ARG A 732 -1.04 -6.34 38.29
C ARG A 732 -0.31 -5.00 38.20
N ARG A 733 0.62 -4.88 37.25
CA ARG A 733 1.39 -3.67 36.99
C ARG A 733 0.77 -2.86 35.85
N VAL A 734 0.33 -1.64 36.14
CA VAL A 734 -0.34 -0.74 35.19
C VAL A 734 0.42 0.58 35.08
N GLU A 735 0.75 1.02 33.87
CA GLU A 735 1.35 2.34 33.66
C GLU A 735 0.33 3.45 33.87
N ARG A 736 0.71 4.47 34.64
CA ARG A 736 -0.11 5.63 35.02
C ARG A 736 0.69 6.94 34.92
N THR A 737 1.72 6.97 34.06
CA THR A 737 2.62 8.12 33.91
C THR A 737 1.87 9.41 33.56
N SER A 738 0.88 9.35 32.66
CA SER A 738 0.08 10.51 32.23
C SER A 738 -0.83 11.07 33.32
N ASP A 739 -1.20 10.24 34.29
CA ASP A 739 -2.14 10.62 35.35
C ASP A 739 -1.40 11.12 36.60
N ALA A 740 -0.08 10.94 36.63
CA ALA A 740 0.73 11.24 37.79
C ALA A 740 1.07 12.72 37.89
N THR A 741 1.08 13.22 39.12
CA THR A 741 1.65 14.53 39.44
C THR A 741 3.04 14.33 40.04
N PHE A 742 4.02 15.06 39.52
CA PHE A 742 5.40 15.00 40.00
C PHE A 742 5.76 16.26 40.79
N ALA A 743 6.49 16.09 41.89
CA ALA A 743 7.01 17.17 42.72
C ALA A 743 8.49 16.96 43.03
N SER A 744 9.32 17.98 42.82
CA SER A 744 10.71 17.98 43.26
C SER A 744 10.83 18.44 44.70
N GLY A 745 11.63 17.73 45.51
CA GLY A 745 12.02 18.19 46.84
C GLY A 745 12.91 19.45 46.82
N ASN A 746 13.48 19.79 45.66
CA ASN A 746 14.27 21.01 45.45
C ASN A 746 14.30 21.41 43.97
N GLU A 747 13.39 22.29 43.57
CA GLU A 747 13.25 22.81 42.19
C GLU A 747 14.50 23.59 41.69
N GLU A 748 15.35 24.09 42.60
CA GLU A 748 16.62 24.74 42.25
C GLU A 748 17.70 23.74 41.81
N VAL A 749 17.60 22.48 42.25
CA VAL A 749 18.53 21.38 41.91
C VAL A 749 17.98 20.59 40.73
N VAL A 750 16.73 20.13 40.81
CA VAL A 750 16.01 19.50 39.70
C VAL A 750 14.61 20.10 39.60
N ARG A 751 14.27 20.63 38.43
CA ARG A 751 12.93 21.11 38.10
C ARG A 751 12.11 20.02 37.42
N MET A 752 10.83 19.90 37.72
CA MET A 752 9.94 19.04 36.92
C MET A 752 9.39 19.79 35.70
N ASP A 753 9.46 19.13 34.53
CA ASP A 753 8.84 19.54 33.28
C ASP A 753 7.94 18.39 32.79
N ASP A 754 6.67 18.43 33.17
CA ASP A 754 5.77 17.26 33.05
C ASP A 754 6.39 16.04 33.76
N ASN A 755 6.56 14.90 33.07
CA ASN A 755 7.21 13.72 33.62
C ASN A 755 8.75 13.75 33.54
N ARG A 756 9.38 14.88 33.17
CA ARG A 756 10.83 14.99 32.97
C ARG A 756 11.49 15.76 34.11
N ALA A 757 12.47 15.12 34.75
CA ALA A 757 13.34 15.73 35.74
C ALA A 757 14.47 16.49 35.04
N VAL A 758 14.50 17.82 35.14
CA VAL A 758 15.49 18.71 34.52
C VAL A 758 16.54 19.14 35.54
N ALA A 759 17.80 18.76 35.34
CA ALA A 759 18.90 19.09 36.24
C ALA A 759 19.38 20.54 36.06
N LYS A 760 19.38 21.33 37.15
CA LYS A 760 19.68 22.77 37.15
C LYS A 760 20.96 23.11 37.92
N LYS A 761 21.19 22.46 39.07
CA LYS A 761 22.35 22.70 39.94
C LYS A 761 22.82 21.39 40.58
N PRO A 762 24.11 21.27 40.91
CA PRO A 762 24.62 20.11 41.64
C PRO A 762 23.91 19.92 42.99
N GLY A 763 23.67 18.67 43.36
CA GLY A 763 23.00 18.30 44.60
C GLY A 763 22.18 17.02 44.49
N GLU A 764 21.70 16.54 45.63
CA GLU A 764 20.80 15.40 45.71
C GLU A 764 19.36 15.88 45.93
N VAL A 765 18.41 15.20 45.28
CA VAL A 765 17.00 15.56 45.39
C VAL A 765 16.12 14.31 45.38
N LYS A 766 15.03 14.39 46.14
CA LYS A 766 13.97 13.40 46.15
C LYS A 766 12.82 13.90 45.29
N ILE A 767 12.46 13.16 44.25
CA ILE A 767 11.25 13.39 43.45
C ILE A 767 10.13 12.52 44.02
N THR A 768 8.94 13.09 44.13
CA THR A 768 7.73 12.38 44.59
C THR A 768 6.72 12.37 43.46
N ALA A 769 6.12 11.21 43.19
CA ALA A 769 5.01 11.05 42.27
C ALA A 769 3.76 10.58 43.02
N THR A 770 2.63 11.21 42.75
CA THR A 770 1.31 10.87 43.29
C THR A 770 0.31 10.64 42.16
N LEU A 771 -0.73 9.85 42.44
CA LEU A 771 -1.87 9.66 41.55
C LEU A 771 -3.11 10.34 42.16
N PRO A 772 -4.02 10.91 41.35
CA PRO A 772 -5.19 11.64 41.85
C PRO A 772 -6.16 10.76 42.64
N ASP A 773 -6.16 9.46 42.33
CA ASP A 773 -7.01 8.42 42.88
C ASP A 773 -6.31 7.55 43.94
N CYS A 774 -5.16 7.97 44.49
CA CYS A 774 -4.41 7.18 45.47
C CYS A 774 -3.68 8.04 46.51
N ASP A 775 -3.84 7.71 47.79
CA ASP A 775 -3.11 8.38 48.88
C ASP A 775 -1.64 7.94 49.01
N LYS A 776 -1.25 6.89 48.27
CA LYS A 776 0.15 6.42 48.24
C LYS A 776 0.98 7.33 47.33
N SER A 777 2.28 7.32 47.54
CA SER A 777 3.24 8.01 46.69
C SER A 777 4.41 7.09 46.37
N ALA A 778 5.07 7.36 45.25
CA ALA A 778 6.35 6.75 44.91
C ALA A 778 7.42 7.82 44.87
N THR A 779 8.67 7.41 45.15
CA THR A 779 9.77 8.36 45.26
C THR A 779 10.97 7.88 44.47
N ALA A 780 11.65 8.83 43.83
CA ALA A 780 12.92 8.61 43.15
C ALA A 780 13.98 9.52 43.74
N HIS A 781 15.21 9.01 43.83
CA HIS A 781 16.37 9.74 44.31
C HIS A 781 17.29 10.06 43.13
N LEU A 782 17.43 11.36 42.85
CA LEU A 782 18.25 11.86 41.76
C LEU A 782 19.46 12.60 42.31
N THR A 783 20.64 12.33 41.77
CA THR A 783 21.87 13.04 42.09
C THR A 783 22.35 13.83 40.88
N VAL A 784 22.32 15.16 40.99
CA VAL A 784 22.94 16.06 40.02
C VAL A 784 24.40 16.25 40.39
N GLN A 785 25.29 15.78 39.53
CA GLN A 785 26.74 15.88 39.72
C GLN A 785 27.23 17.27 39.27
N ASP A 786 28.26 17.79 39.96
CA ASP A 786 28.98 18.99 39.55
C ASP A 786 30.03 18.65 38.49
N GLU A 787 29.54 18.31 37.30
CA GLU A 787 30.38 17.90 36.19
C GLU A 787 29.90 18.53 34.89
N PRO A 788 30.84 18.99 34.03
CA PRO A 788 30.46 19.61 32.78
C PRO A 788 29.96 18.56 31.78
N ILE A 789 29.01 18.98 30.95
CA ILE A 789 28.79 18.32 29.67
C ILE A 789 30.05 18.55 28.82
N THR A 790 30.57 17.47 28.26
CA THR A 790 31.81 17.43 27.47
C THR A 790 31.55 17.43 25.98
N GLU A 791 30.35 17.04 25.55
CA GLU A 791 29.97 16.90 24.15
C GLU A 791 28.46 17.01 23.97
N ILE A 792 28.02 17.58 22.83
CA ILE A 792 26.61 17.66 22.43
C ILE A 792 26.39 16.79 21.20
N PHE A 793 25.36 15.95 21.25
CA PHE A 793 24.91 15.11 20.15
C PHE A 793 23.53 15.55 19.68
N VAL A 794 23.28 15.30 18.39
CA VAL A 794 21.97 15.48 17.76
C VAL A 794 21.44 14.10 17.41
N GLY A 795 20.20 13.79 17.79
CA GLY A 795 19.52 12.57 17.38
C GLY A 795 18.01 12.76 17.21
N PRO A 796 17.30 11.84 16.53
CA PRO A 796 17.81 11.00 15.43
C PRO A 796 18.20 11.85 14.20
N PRO A 797 18.81 11.27 13.15
CA PRO A 797 19.07 11.98 11.89
C PRO A 797 17.89 12.79 11.39
N GLY A 798 18.15 14.02 10.99
CA GLY A 798 17.22 14.77 10.15
C GLY A 798 17.15 14.15 8.76
N LYS A 799 15.95 13.77 8.33
CA LYS A 799 15.62 13.59 6.90
C LYS A 799 15.74 14.95 6.17
N PRO A 800 15.90 14.97 4.84
CA PRO A 800 15.66 16.20 4.08
C PRO A 800 14.28 16.77 4.44
N LEU A 801 14.23 18.08 4.68
CA LEU A 801 13.00 18.76 5.03
C LEU A 801 12.32 19.25 3.76
N LYS A 802 11.01 19.08 3.63
CA LYS A 802 10.25 19.74 2.56
C LYS A 802 9.88 21.16 2.99
N VAL A 803 9.81 22.10 2.05
CA VAL A 803 9.29 23.45 2.35
C VAL A 803 7.93 23.34 3.04
N GLY A 804 7.78 24.02 4.17
CA GLY A 804 6.60 23.97 5.05
C GLY A 804 6.68 22.91 6.17
N GLU A 805 7.62 21.98 6.11
CA GLU A 805 7.82 20.96 7.13
C GLU A 805 8.45 21.53 8.41
N ARG A 806 8.06 20.98 9.56
CA ARG A 806 8.60 21.32 10.88
C ARG A 806 9.30 20.13 11.52
N LEU A 807 10.51 20.35 12.02
CA LEU A 807 11.34 19.37 12.69
C LEU A 807 11.58 19.77 14.16
N LYS A 808 11.34 18.86 15.10
CA LYS A 808 11.83 18.98 16.48
C LYS A 808 13.14 18.20 16.61
N MET A 809 14.20 18.85 17.09
CA MET A 809 15.49 18.17 17.34
C MET A 809 15.54 17.62 18.76
N TRP A 810 16.03 16.38 18.91
CA TRP A 810 16.44 15.88 20.21
C TRP A 810 17.96 16.03 20.34
N LEU A 811 18.37 16.58 21.47
CA LEU A 811 19.75 16.91 21.75
C LEU A 811 20.18 16.14 22.97
N TYR A 812 21.37 15.55 22.94
CA TYR A 812 21.89 14.76 24.03
C TYR A 812 23.24 15.33 24.47
N GLY A 813 23.48 15.35 25.77
CA GLY A 813 24.72 15.82 26.36
C GLY A 813 25.46 14.67 26.99
N ARG A 814 26.76 14.60 26.73
CA ARG A 814 27.66 13.62 27.35
C ARG A 814 28.30 14.17 28.60
N SER A 815 28.16 13.45 29.70
CA SER A 815 28.87 13.68 30.96
C SER A 815 29.39 12.35 31.51
N ARG A 816 30.00 12.35 32.69
CA ARG A 816 30.35 11.13 33.41
C ARG A 816 29.12 10.46 34.07
N SER A 817 27.98 11.13 34.15
CA SER A 817 26.69 10.53 34.52
C SER A 817 25.99 9.83 33.35
N GLY A 818 26.57 9.93 32.15
CA GLY A 818 26.08 9.27 30.94
C GLY A 818 25.68 10.25 29.83
N THR A 819 25.27 9.69 28.70
CA THR A 819 24.61 10.46 27.64
C THR A 819 23.11 10.54 27.91
N ARG A 820 22.60 11.76 28.18
CA ARG A 820 21.19 12.02 28.47
C ARG A 820 20.68 13.15 27.58
N GLU A 821 19.36 13.23 27.40
CA GLU A 821 18.75 14.34 26.67
C GLU A 821 19.05 15.66 27.39
N LEU A 822 19.27 16.73 26.62
CA LEU A 822 19.48 18.08 27.14
C LEU A 822 18.15 18.79 27.26
N ALA A 823 17.97 19.49 28.37
CA ALA A 823 16.81 20.33 28.56
C ALA A 823 16.77 21.47 27.54
N ARG A 824 15.59 21.82 27.06
CA ARG A 824 15.43 22.84 26.02
C ARG A 824 16.04 24.18 26.42
N GLU A 825 15.94 24.55 27.69
CA GLU A 825 16.53 25.77 28.24
C GLU A 825 18.06 25.73 28.38
N ALA A 826 18.66 24.54 28.40
CA ALA A 826 20.11 24.38 28.44
C ALA A 826 20.74 24.58 27.05
N ILE A 827 19.91 24.77 26.01
CA ILE A 827 20.32 24.85 24.61
C ILE A 827 19.90 26.17 23.98
N LYS A 828 20.84 26.76 23.25
CA LYS A 828 20.57 27.84 22.32
C LYS A 828 20.69 27.33 20.88
N LEU A 829 19.64 27.53 20.09
CA LEU A 829 19.62 27.24 18.66
C LEU A 829 19.74 28.55 17.87
N GLU A 830 20.61 28.58 16.87
CA GLU A 830 20.86 29.75 16.03
C GLU A 830 20.93 29.34 14.55
N VAL A 831 20.27 30.10 13.66
CA VAL A 831 20.43 29.96 12.21
C VAL A 831 21.49 30.96 11.74
N PRO A 832 22.58 30.50 11.09
CA PRO A 832 23.57 31.38 10.47
C PRO A 832 22.92 32.42 9.55
N PRO A 833 23.40 33.68 9.48
CA PRO A 833 22.79 34.72 8.67
C PRO A 833 22.58 34.35 7.20
N ASP A 834 23.50 33.60 6.61
CA ASP A 834 23.47 33.12 5.23
C ASP A 834 22.48 31.96 4.97
N LYS A 835 21.83 31.44 6.03
CA LYS A 835 20.93 30.27 5.99
C LYS A 835 19.49 30.56 6.41
N ARG A 836 19.18 31.82 6.75
CA ARG A 836 17.85 32.23 7.27
C ARG A 836 16.72 32.13 6.27
N ASP A 837 17.03 32.11 4.98
CA ASP A 837 16.02 31.93 3.94
C ASP A 837 15.56 30.47 3.82
N SER A 838 16.42 29.50 4.15
CA SER A 838 16.13 28.07 4.03
C SER A 838 15.42 27.49 5.24
N VAL A 839 15.72 27.96 6.45
CA VAL A 839 15.07 27.51 7.69
C VAL A 839 14.88 28.65 8.69
N LYS A 840 13.83 28.56 9.51
CA LYS A 840 13.62 29.39 10.70
C LYS A 840 13.40 28.54 11.94
N ILE A 841 13.74 29.09 13.11
CA ILE A 841 13.45 28.46 14.41
C ILE A 841 12.19 29.14 14.98
N ASN A 842 11.17 28.33 15.24
CA ASN A 842 9.91 28.76 15.86
C ASN A 842 10.07 28.93 17.38
N SER A 843 9.11 29.62 18.01
CA SER A 843 9.12 29.89 19.45
C SER A 843 9.07 28.63 20.32
N ASP A 844 8.48 27.54 19.83
CA ASP A 844 8.45 26.23 20.46
C ASP A 844 9.77 25.44 20.30
N GLY A 845 10.75 26.02 19.60
CA GLY A 845 12.03 25.38 19.30
C GLY A 845 12.02 24.43 18.11
N THR A 846 10.91 24.34 17.36
CA THR A 846 10.89 23.59 16.10
C THR A 846 11.59 24.36 14.97
N ILE A 847 12.22 23.63 14.06
CA ILE A 847 12.84 24.16 12.85
C ILE A 847 11.85 24.01 11.71
N GLU A 848 11.46 25.11 11.07
CA GLU A 848 10.58 25.10 9.91
C GLU A 848 11.39 25.37 8.64
N ALA A 849 11.23 24.50 7.64
CA ALA A 849 11.82 24.66 6.32
C ALA A 849 11.05 25.68 5.49
N THR A 850 11.75 26.69 4.97
CA THR A 850 11.11 27.84 4.31
C THR A 850 11.45 27.94 2.82
N GLN A 851 12.66 27.60 2.39
CA GLN A 851 13.05 27.60 0.98
C GLN A 851 13.99 26.47 0.62
N PRO A 852 13.94 25.93 -0.61
CA PRO A 852 14.84 24.87 -1.05
C PRO A 852 16.32 25.30 -0.99
N GLY A 853 17.19 24.41 -0.54
CA GLY A 853 18.63 24.67 -0.42
C GLY A 853 19.29 23.99 0.77
N GLU A 854 20.57 24.26 0.98
CA GLU A 854 21.33 23.80 2.15
C GLU A 854 20.98 24.66 3.36
N ALA A 855 20.54 24.03 4.45
CA ALA A 855 20.20 24.65 5.72
C ALA A 855 21.16 24.25 6.84
N GLU A 856 21.33 25.13 7.81
CA GLU A 856 22.23 24.91 8.95
C GLU A 856 21.64 25.49 10.23
N VAL A 857 21.78 24.77 11.35
CA VAL A 857 21.45 25.24 12.69
C VAL A 857 22.65 24.98 13.60
N ILE A 858 23.11 26.03 14.26
CA ILE A 858 24.14 25.98 15.29
C ILE A 858 23.46 25.71 16.63
N ILE A 859 23.98 24.72 17.36
CA ILE A 859 23.52 24.30 18.68
C ILE A 859 24.60 24.67 19.68
N ARG A 860 24.25 25.46 20.71
CA ARG A 860 25.16 25.87 21.78
C ARG A 860 24.68 25.40 23.15
N HIS A 861 25.61 24.94 23.97
CA HIS A 861 25.44 24.68 25.40
C HIS A 861 26.67 25.21 26.15
N GLY A 862 26.52 26.32 26.88
CA GLY A 862 27.68 27.03 27.45
C GLY A 862 28.68 27.40 26.35
N ASP A 863 29.94 27.00 26.54
CA ASP A 863 31.01 27.21 25.57
C ASP A 863 31.08 26.13 24.46
N LEU A 864 30.34 25.04 24.62
CA LEU A 864 30.26 23.99 23.60
C LEU A 864 29.35 24.43 22.46
N GLN A 865 29.79 24.13 21.23
CA GLN A 865 29.00 24.32 20.04
C GLN A 865 29.10 23.10 19.12
N THR A 866 27.99 22.75 18.49
CA THR A 866 27.94 21.79 17.38
C THR A 866 26.99 22.33 16.30
N THR A 867 27.11 21.83 15.08
CA THR A 867 26.34 22.30 13.93
C THR A 867 25.59 21.13 13.32
N GLN A 868 24.28 21.28 13.16
CA GLN A 868 23.46 20.38 12.37
C GLN A 868 23.18 20.99 10.99
N LYS A 869 23.41 20.19 9.95
CA LYS A 869 23.11 20.56 8.56
C LYS A 869 21.93 19.74 8.04
N PHE A 870 21.12 20.36 7.18
CA PHE A 870 19.95 19.75 6.57
C PHE A 870 19.89 20.17 5.09
N ARG A 871 19.21 19.36 4.28
CA ARG A 871 18.81 19.76 2.93
C ARG A 871 17.32 20.08 2.92
N VAL A 872 16.94 21.22 2.34
CA VAL A 872 15.55 21.60 2.13
C VAL A 872 15.17 21.35 0.68
N GLU A 873 14.11 20.59 0.48
CA GLU A 873 13.55 20.21 -0.81
C GLU A 873 12.26 21.00 -1.09
N PRO A 874 11.91 21.25 -2.36
CA PRO A 874 10.61 21.85 -2.70
C PRO A 874 9.45 21.03 -2.13
N ALA A 875 8.38 21.71 -1.70
CA ALA A 875 7.14 21.03 -1.35
C ALA A 875 6.62 20.26 -2.59
N ALA A 876 6.30 18.97 -2.43
CA ALA A 876 5.76 18.17 -3.51
C ALA A 876 4.40 18.74 -3.94
N SER A 877 4.26 19.08 -5.23
CA SER A 877 2.95 19.48 -5.77
C SER A 877 2.01 18.26 -5.75
N PRO A 878 0.78 18.38 -5.21
CA PRO A 878 -0.13 17.26 -5.15
C PRO A 878 -0.50 16.81 -6.57
N GLN A 879 -0.30 15.52 -6.86
CA GLN A 879 -0.72 14.96 -8.15
C GLN A 879 -2.24 14.78 -8.15
N LEU A 880 -2.91 15.48 -9.07
CA LEU A 880 -4.37 15.47 -9.19
C LEU A 880 -4.82 14.35 -10.13
N VAL A 881 -5.77 13.53 -9.71
CA VAL A 881 -6.35 12.45 -10.53
C VAL A 881 -7.75 12.77 -11.05
N GLY A 882 -8.45 13.75 -10.46
CA GLY A 882 -9.78 14.17 -10.91
C GLY A 882 -10.08 15.63 -10.61
N LEU A 883 -11.01 16.21 -11.36
CA LEU A 883 -11.52 17.58 -11.19
C LEU A 883 -13.06 17.53 -11.13
N GLU A 884 -13.65 18.26 -10.19
CA GLU A 884 -15.08 18.36 -9.97
C GLU A 884 -15.48 19.84 -9.86
N ILE A 885 -16.63 20.20 -10.43
CA ILE A 885 -17.24 21.53 -10.31
C ILE A 885 -18.57 21.40 -9.56
N GLN A 886 -18.77 22.22 -8.54
CA GLN A 886 -19.96 22.23 -7.70
C GLN A 886 -20.65 23.61 -7.75
N PRO A 887 -21.97 23.67 -7.99
CA PRO A 887 -22.85 22.55 -8.32
C PRO A 887 -22.59 21.99 -9.73
N HIS A 888 -22.79 20.69 -9.94
CA HIS A 888 -22.65 20.06 -11.26
C HIS A 888 -23.83 20.38 -12.20
N GLU A 889 -24.98 20.76 -11.65
CA GLU A 889 -26.15 21.23 -12.39
C GLU A 889 -26.87 22.36 -11.65
N LYS A 890 -27.45 23.30 -12.38
CA LYS A 890 -28.23 24.39 -11.78
C LYS A 890 -29.38 24.85 -12.68
N VAL A 891 -30.54 25.06 -12.06
CA VAL A 891 -31.68 25.78 -12.69
C VAL A 891 -31.78 27.18 -12.09
N LEU A 892 -31.95 28.19 -12.94
CA LEU A 892 -32.03 29.61 -12.58
C LEU A 892 -33.19 30.32 -13.29
N LYS A 893 -33.67 31.44 -12.74
CA LYS A 893 -34.50 32.43 -13.44
C LYS A 893 -33.64 33.62 -13.90
N PRO A 894 -34.02 34.38 -14.95
CA PRO A 894 -33.31 35.58 -15.37
C PRO A 894 -33.10 36.56 -14.21
N GLY A 895 -31.86 37.00 -14.00
CA GLY A 895 -31.45 37.86 -12.89
C GLY A 895 -30.91 37.12 -11.67
N GLU A 896 -31.15 35.82 -11.52
CA GLU A 896 -30.55 35.01 -10.45
C GLU A 896 -29.06 34.75 -10.72
N SER A 897 -28.33 34.46 -9.64
CA SER A 897 -26.90 34.16 -9.71
C SER A 897 -26.55 32.84 -9.03
N VAL A 898 -25.48 32.20 -9.48
CA VAL A 898 -24.90 31.00 -8.89
C VAL A 898 -23.39 31.17 -8.76
N GLU A 899 -22.82 30.62 -7.70
CA GLU A 899 -21.37 30.52 -7.52
C GLU A 899 -20.90 29.08 -7.77
N PHE A 900 -19.76 28.91 -8.43
CA PHE A 900 -19.15 27.61 -8.68
C PHE A 900 -17.83 27.44 -7.92
N THR A 901 -17.69 26.30 -7.25
CA THR A 901 -16.45 25.86 -6.60
C THR A 901 -15.84 24.72 -7.40
N VAL A 902 -14.52 24.74 -7.58
CA VAL A 902 -13.77 23.67 -8.24
C VAL A 902 -12.97 22.91 -7.19
N LYS A 903 -13.13 21.59 -7.15
CA LYS A 903 -12.39 20.67 -6.30
C LYS A 903 -11.57 19.71 -7.16
N ALA A 904 -10.41 19.30 -6.67
CA ALA A 904 -9.62 18.24 -7.26
C ALA A 904 -9.45 17.09 -6.28
N THR A 905 -9.42 15.88 -6.83
CA THR A 905 -9.09 14.67 -6.07
C THR A 905 -7.60 14.38 -6.27
N THR A 906 -6.85 14.25 -5.19
CA THR A 906 -5.44 13.86 -5.24
C THR A 906 -5.31 12.36 -5.49
N GLN A 907 -4.13 11.89 -5.89
CA GLN A 907 -3.85 10.46 -6.05
C GLN A 907 -4.09 9.64 -4.77
N GLN A 908 -4.06 10.29 -3.60
CA GLN A 908 -4.32 9.71 -2.29
C GLN A 908 -5.82 9.70 -1.92
N GLY A 909 -6.69 10.17 -2.82
CA GLY A 909 -8.15 10.22 -2.61
C GLY A 909 -8.65 11.43 -1.82
N ALA A 910 -7.77 12.34 -1.38
CA ALA A 910 -8.17 13.57 -0.70
C ALA A 910 -8.78 14.57 -1.68
N GLN A 911 -9.83 15.29 -1.26
CA GLN A 911 -10.39 16.40 -2.03
C GLN A 911 -9.84 17.74 -1.56
N ILE A 912 -9.32 18.54 -2.50
CA ILE A 912 -8.82 19.90 -2.26
C ILE A 912 -9.56 20.91 -3.13
N GLU A 913 -9.87 22.09 -2.61
CA GLU A 913 -10.42 23.18 -3.42
C GLU A 913 -9.32 23.87 -4.23
N LEU A 914 -9.62 24.22 -5.48
CA LEU A 914 -8.70 24.89 -6.39
C LEU A 914 -9.19 26.31 -6.69
N PRO A 915 -8.96 27.32 -5.82
CA PRO A 915 -9.39 28.71 -6.00
C PRO A 915 -8.93 29.35 -7.32
N GLU A 916 -7.79 28.90 -7.84
CA GLU A 916 -7.14 29.36 -9.07
C GLU A 916 -7.66 28.67 -10.35
N ALA A 917 -8.54 27.68 -10.26
CA ALA A 917 -9.14 27.05 -11.44
C ALA A 917 -9.93 28.07 -12.27
N LYS A 918 -9.70 28.09 -13.59
CA LYS A 918 -10.36 29.01 -14.52
C LYS A 918 -11.77 28.52 -14.83
N LEU A 919 -12.77 29.39 -14.63
CA LEU A 919 -14.18 29.17 -14.95
C LEU A 919 -14.62 29.99 -16.17
N GLU A 920 -15.38 29.38 -17.07
CA GLU A 920 -15.87 30.02 -18.30
C GLU A 920 -17.28 29.53 -18.66
N SER A 921 -18.21 30.43 -18.98
CA SER A 921 -19.52 30.06 -19.52
C SER A 921 -19.45 29.91 -21.03
N LEU A 922 -19.98 28.80 -21.57
CA LEU A 922 -19.96 28.49 -23.00
C LEU A 922 -20.98 29.29 -23.83
N ASP A 923 -21.98 29.90 -23.18
CA ASP A 923 -22.87 30.89 -23.79
C ASP A 923 -23.16 32.02 -22.81
N GLN A 924 -22.43 33.12 -22.97
CA GLN A 924 -22.55 34.30 -22.13
C GLN A 924 -23.86 35.07 -22.32
N ARG A 925 -24.64 34.78 -23.38
CA ARG A 925 -25.97 35.35 -23.59
C ARG A 925 -27.01 34.73 -22.65
N VAL A 926 -26.78 33.49 -22.21
CA VAL A 926 -27.64 32.75 -21.26
C VAL A 926 -27.15 32.95 -19.83
N LEU A 927 -25.84 32.78 -19.59
CA LEU A 927 -25.22 32.89 -18.27
C LEU A 927 -23.87 33.61 -18.39
N ALA A 928 -23.73 34.79 -17.79
CA ALA A 928 -22.48 35.57 -17.87
C ALA A 928 -21.78 35.65 -16.51
N PRO A 929 -20.44 35.73 -16.47
CA PRO A 929 -19.72 35.97 -15.22
C PRO A 929 -20.13 37.30 -14.58
N ASP A 930 -20.21 37.32 -13.25
CA ASP A 930 -20.36 38.55 -12.47
C ASP A 930 -19.01 39.27 -12.45
N GLY A 931 -18.91 40.41 -13.14
CA GLY A 931 -17.65 41.13 -13.34
C GLY A 931 -16.96 41.62 -12.05
N GLN A 932 -17.60 41.50 -10.89
CA GLN A 932 -17.04 41.79 -9.56
C GLN A 932 -16.61 40.53 -8.79
N GLN A 933 -17.10 39.34 -9.17
CA GLN A 933 -16.88 38.09 -8.45
C GLN A 933 -16.59 36.94 -9.44
N PRO A 934 -15.32 36.55 -9.64
CA PRO A 934 -14.90 35.67 -10.74
C PRO A 934 -15.46 34.24 -10.68
N ARG A 935 -16.01 33.82 -9.55
CA ARG A 935 -16.67 32.51 -9.37
C ARG A 935 -18.19 32.56 -9.46
N ARG A 936 -18.77 33.76 -9.49
CA ARG A 936 -20.21 33.98 -9.56
C ARG A 936 -20.64 34.26 -10.99
N PHE A 937 -21.75 33.68 -11.38
CA PHE A 937 -22.36 33.82 -12.70
C PHE A 937 -23.81 34.27 -12.56
N VAL A 938 -24.27 35.14 -13.45
CA VAL A 938 -25.61 35.73 -13.46
C VAL A 938 -26.38 35.28 -14.70
N ALA A 939 -27.58 34.75 -14.50
CA ALA A 939 -28.49 34.35 -15.57
C ALA A 939 -29.01 35.58 -16.31
N LYS A 940 -28.82 35.63 -17.64
CA LYS A 940 -29.14 36.79 -18.48
C LYS A 940 -30.44 36.60 -19.27
N ALA A 941 -30.59 35.47 -19.93
CA ALA A 941 -31.75 35.17 -20.76
C ALA A 941 -32.14 33.69 -20.64
N PRO A 942 -33.42 33.34 -20.89
CA PRO A 942 -33.85 31.94 -20.95
C PRO A 942 -33.03 31.12 -21.96
N GLY A 943 -32.66 29.89 -21.59
CA GLY A 943 -31.84 29.00 -22.42
C GLY A 943 -31.03 28.00 -21.59
N ARG A 944 -30.29 27.10 -22.24
CA ARG A 944 -29.36 26.17 -21.57
C ARG A 944 -27.92 26.47 -21.98
N THR A 945 -27.01 26.38 -21.03
CA THR A 945 -25.57 26.58 -21.22
C THR A 945 -24.76 25.72 -20.24
N GLN A 946 -23.43 25.75 -20.35
CA GLN A 946 -22.53 25.04 -19.44
C GLN A 946 -21.44 25.98 -18.92
N VAL A 947 -20.97 25.70 -17.71
CA VAL A 947 -19.78 26.34 -17.14
C VAL A 947 -18.64 25.33 -17.15
N ARG A 948 -17.53 25.70 -17.80
CA ARG A 948 -16.31 24.92 -17.87
C ARG A 948 -15.34 25.39 -16.79
N ALA A 949 -14.96 24.48 -15.90
CA ALA A 949 -13.79 24.63 -15.03
C ALA A 949 -12.56 24.00 -15.69
N SER A 950 -11.42 24.66 -15.57
CA SER A 950 -10.13 24.19 -16.10
C SER A 950 -8.98 24.46 -15.13
N HIS A 951 -8.11 23.47 -14.95
CA HIS A 951 -6.88 23.58 -14.17
C HIS A 951 -5.82 22.69 -14.81
N GLY A 952 -4.72 23.29 -15.29
CA GLY A 952 -3.75 22.59 -16.14
C GLY A 952 -4.37 22.09 -17.44
N ASP A 953 -4.23 20.79 -17.70
CA ASP A 953 -4.78 20.06 -18.84
C ASP A 953 -6.19 19.49 -18.61
N ARG A 954 -6.69 19.55 -17.37
CA ARG A 954 -7.97 18.95 -16.97
C ARG A 954 -9.12 19.95 -17.10
N GLN A 955 -10.28 19.44 -17.52
CA GLN A 955 -11.51 20.22 -17.65
C GLN A 955 -12.72 19.42 -17.14
N VAL A 956 -13.69 20.12 -16.56
CA VAL A 956 -14.99 19.57 -16.15
C VAL A 956 -16.09 20.60 -16.43
N LEU A 957 -17.32 20.12 -16.62
CA LEU A 957 -18.47 20.95 -17.01
C LEU A 957 -19.58 20.86 -15.97
N ALA A 958 -20.23 21.99 -15.70
CA ALA A 958 -21.50 22.07 -14.98
C ALA A 958 -22.62 22.51 -15.94
N ASP A 959 -23.78 21.87 -15.86
CA ASP A 959 -24.96 22.20 -16.67
C ASP A 959 -25.79 23.31 -16.03
N VAL A 960 -26.17 24.33 -16.81
CA VAL A 960 -27.01 25.43 -16.31
C VAL A 960 -28.21 25.65 -17.23
N SER A 961 -29.42 25.66 -16.65
CA SER A 961 -30.66 25.95 -17.34
C SER A 961 -31.30 27.22 -16.78
N VAL A 962 -31.51 28.21 -17.63
CA VAL A 962 -32.23 29.45 -17.29
C VAL A 962 -33.66 29.35 -17.82
N MET A 963 -34.65 29.32 -16.94
CA MET A 963 -36.06 29.16 -17.30
C MET A 963 -36.75 30.52 -17.47
N GLY A 964 -37.62 30.64 -18.48
CA GLY A 964 -38.46 31.83 -18.66
C GLY A 964 -39.42 32.01 -17.48
N LYS A 965 -39.83 33.26 -17.21
CA LYS A 965 -40.63 33.62 -16.02
C LYS A 965 -41.90 32.77 -15.81
N ARG A 966 -42.50 32.28 -16.90
CA ARG A 966 -43.75 31.49 -16.89
C ARG A 966 -43.52 29.98 -16.79
N PHE A 967 -42.35 29.48 -17.17
CA PHE A 967 -42.09 28.05 -17.23
C PHE A 967 -41.49 27.56 -15.92
N MET A 968 -42.14 26.56 -15.33
CA MET A 968 -41.64 25.85 -14.16
C MET A 968 -40.79 24.65 -14.56
N LYS A 969 -41.11 24.03 -15.71
CA LYS A 969 -40.35 22.92 -16.27
C LYS A 969 -40.52 22.85 -17.79
N VAL A 970 -39.45 22.54 -18.50
CA VAL A 970 -39.50 22.17 -19.92
C VAL A 970 -38.61 20.94 -20.10
N ASP A 971 -39.24 19.77 -20.24
CA ASP A 971 -38.56 18.51 -20.52
C ASP A 971 -38.57 18.27 -22.03
N MET A 972 -37.42 17.90 -22.59
CA MET A 972 -37.29 17.62 -24.02
C MET A 972 -36.95 16.16 -24.24
N GLN A 973 -37.72 15.47 -25.07
CA GLN A 973 -37.45 14.11 -25.51
C GLN A 973 -36.95 14.15 -26.94
N TYR A 974 -35.81 13.50 -27.19
CA TYR A 974 -35.16 13.46 -28.49
C TYR A 974 -35.62 12.27 -29.32
N HIS A 975 -35.97 12.52 -30.59
CA HIS A 975 -36.38 11.49 -31.54
C HIS A 975 -35.47 11.55 -32.78
N PRO A 976 -34.47 10.65 -32.90
CA PRO A 976 -33.50 10.67 -34.00
C PRO A 976 -34.13 10.28 -35.35
N GLY A 977 -33.56 10.77 -36.45
CA GLY A 977 -33.84 10.33 -37.82
C GLY A 977 -32.60 10.42 -38.70
N GLU A 978 -32.63 9.93 -39.95
CA GLU A 978 -31.40 9.79 -40.76
C GLU A 978 -30.76 11.12 -41.21
N LYS A 979 -31.57 12.14 -41.52
CA LYS A 979 -31.11 13.46 -42.01
C LYS A 979 -31.55 14.62 -41.14
N GLN A 980 -32.54 14.37 -40.30
CA GLN A 980 -33.19 15.34 -39.44
C GLN A 980 -33.76 14.60 -38.23
N PHE A 981 -33.91 15.31 -37.12
CA PHE A 981 -34.54 14.81 -35.90
C PHE A 981 -35.72 15.70 -35.52
N HIS A 982 -36.50 15.28 -34.53
CA HIS A 982 -37.43 16.18 -33.87
C HIS A 982 -37.35 15.98 -32.36
N VAL A 983 -37.90 16.93 -31.62
CA VAL A 983 -38.00 16.84 -30.17
C VAL A 983 -39.44 17.02 -29.72
N THR A 984 -39.81 16.28 -28.68
CA THR A 984 -41.08 16.47 -27.99
C THR A 984 -40.83 17.28 -26.72
N LEU A 985 -41.48 18.44 -26.62
CA LEU A 985 -41.40 19.39 -25.51
C LEU A 985 -42.56 19.14 -24.55
N ASN A 986 -42.27 18.64 -23.35
CA ASN A 986 -43.22 18.53 -22.25
C ASN A 986 -43.07 19.76 -21.35
N ILE A 987 -44.01 20.69 -21.45
CA ILE A 987 -43.96 21.99 -20.78
C ILE A 987 -44.88 21.98 -19.57
N GLN A 988 -44.36 22.45 -18.44
CA GLN A 988 -45.11 22.81 -17.24
C GLN A 988 -44.93 24.31 -16.98
N ALA A 989 -46.04 25.03 -16.90
CA ALA A 989 -46.07 26.47 -16.70
C ALA A 989 -46.93 26.85 -15.49
N GLU A 990 -46.65 28.01 -14.90
CA GLU A 990 -47.47 28.57 -13.82
C GLU A 990 -48.93 28.75 -14.30
N GLY A 991 -49.88 28.25 -13.50
CA GLY A 991 -51.31 28.36 -13.75
C GLY A 991 -51.84 29.75 -13.39
N GLY A 992 -52.52 30.38 -14.34
CA GLY A 992 -53.26 31.61 -14.13
C GLY A 992 -54.51 31.63 -15.02
N ASP A 993 -55.55 32.32 -14.58
CA ASP A 993 -56.88 32.38 -15.23
C ASP A 993 -56.78 32.61 -16.75
N GLY A 994 -56.98 31.57 -17.56
CA GLY A 994 -57.11 31.73 -19.01
C GLY A 994 -56.82 30.51 -19.87
N ASP A 995 -57.53 30.41 -21.00
CA ASP A 995 -57.29 29.45 -22.08
C ASP A 995 -55.94 29.77 -22.78
N TRP A 996 -54.83 29.27 -22.25
CA TRP A 996 -53.51 29.41 -22.88
C TRP A 996 -53.31 28.36 -23.97
N GLU A 997 -52.76 28.80 -25.09
CA GLU A 997 -52.42 27.94 -26.21
C GLU A 997 -50.94 28.13 -26.56
N TYR A 998 -50.29 27.06 -27.00
CA TYR A 998 -48.86 27.02 -27.23
C TYR A 998 -48.53 26.44 -28.60
N ARG A 999 -47.40 26.84 -29.15
CA ARG A 999 -46.81 26.23 -30.34
C ARG A 999 -45.30 26.33 -30.31
N THR A 1000 -44.63 25.57 -31.17
CA THR A 1000 -43.18 25.64 -31.32
C THR A 1000 -42.76 25.63 -32.78
N TYR A 1001 -41.67 26.32 -33.10
CA TYR A 1001 -41.12 26.43 -34.45
C TYR A 1001 -39.62 26.76 -34.40
N LEU A 1002 -38.94 26.60 -35.54
CA LEU A 1002 -37.53 26.95 -35.69
C LEU A 1002 -37.35 28.46 -35.92
N PRO A 1003 -36.29 29.09 -35.38
CA PRO A 1003 -36.00 30.50 -35.65
C PRO A 1003 -35.92 30.79 -37.15
N GLY A 1004 -36.52 31.90 -37.58
CA GLY A 1004 -36.54 32.32 -38.99
C GLY A 1004 -37.57 31.61 -39.87
N GLN A 1005 -38.31 30.62 -39.35
CA GLN A 1005 -39.46 30.02 -40.05
C GLN A 1005 -40.77 30.71 -39.66
N GLN A 1006 -41.72 30.75 -40.60
CA GLN A 1006 -43.08 31.19 -40.29
C GLN A 1006 -43.76 30.11 -39.42
N PRO A 1007 -44.30 30.47 -38.24
CA PRO A 1007 -44.91 29.49 -37.34
C PRO A 1007 -46.11 28.82 -37.99
N ALA A 1008 -46.28 27.51 -37.79
CA ALA A 1008 -47.50 26.81 -38.22
C ALA A 1008 -48.75 27.42 -37.54
N ASP A 1009 -49.88 27.42 -38.25
CA ASP A 1009 -51.15 27.98 -37.77
C ASP A 1009 -51.78 27.17 -36.60
N GLY A 1010 -51.25 25.98 -36.31
CA GLY A 1010 -51.74 25.08 -35.26
C GLY A 1010 -51.30 25.50 -33.86
N TRP A 1011 -52.22 26.06 -33.08
CA TRP A 1011 -52.08 26.30 -31.65
C TRP A 1011 -52.58 25.10 -30.85
N LYS A 1012 -51.78 24.61 -29.89
CA LYS A 1012 -52.17 23.51 -29.00
C LYS A 1012 -52.59 24.05 -27.64
N LYS A 1013 -53.82 23.77 -27.22
CA LYS A 1013 -54.35 24.18 -25.92
C LYS A 1013 -53.62 23.45 -24.78
N ALA A 1014 -53.23 24.17 -23.74
CA ALA A 1014 -52.72 23.55 -22.52
C ALA A 1014 -53.85 22.95 -21.68
N THR A 1015 -53.55 21.86 -20.97
CA THR A 1015 -54.46 21.22 -20.02
C THR A 1015 -54.15 21.74 -18.63
N GLN A 1016 -55.17 22.19 -17.91
CA GLN A 1016 -55.05 22.58 -16.51
C GLN A 1016 -55.01 21.32 -15.64
N GLU A 1017 -53.99 21.19 -14.78
CA GLU A 1017 -53.85 20.10 -13.82
C GLU A 1017 -53.40 20.69 -12.47
N GLY A 1018 -54.34 20.88 -11.55
CA GLY A 1018 -54.10 21.62 -10.31
C GLY A 1018 -53.76 23.09 -10.60
N ASP A 1019 -52.66 23.59 -10.03
CA ASP A 1019 -52.14 24.95 -10.25
C ASP A 1019 -51.19 25.04 -11.45
N LEU A 1020 -51.06 23.98 -12.26
CA LEU A 1020 -50.13 23.92 -13.38
C LEU A 1020 -50.87 23.84 -14.72
N LEU A 1021 -50.27 24.49 -15.73
CA LEU A 1021 -50.61 24.26 -17.13
C LEU A 1021 -49.62 23.28 -17.74
N LYS A 1022 -50.12 22.19 -18.34
CA LYS A 1022 -49.32 21.21 -19.07
C LYS A 1022 -49.63 21.21 -20.56
N VAL A 1023 -48.58 21.18 -21.38
CA VAL A 1023 -48.72 21.02 -22.84
C VAL A 1023 -47.54 20.24 -23.40
N GLU A 1024 -47.83 19.33 -24.32
CA GLU A 1024 -46.83 18.57 -25.06
C GLU A 1024 -46.76 19.11 -26.49
N LEU A 1025 -45.61 19.57 -26.98
CA LEU A 1025 -45.44 20.07 -28.34
C LEU A 1025 -44.41 19.23 -29.09
N ALA A 1026 -44.67 18.91 -30.35
CA ALA A 1026 -43.67 18.32 -31.24
C ALA A 1026 -42.99 19.43 -32.04
N SER A 1027 -41.66 19.43 -32.10
CA SER A 1027 -40.93 20.35 -32.97
C SER A 1027 -41.15 20.02 -34.45
N PRO A 1028 -41.00 21.01 -35.35
CA PRO A 1028 -40.72 20.71 -36.75
C PRO A 1028 -39.45 19.85 -36.87
N PRO A 1029 -39.27 19.12 -37.99
CA PRO A 1029 -38.01 18.44 -38.28
C PRO A 1029 -36.83 19.41 -38.29
N ILE A 1030 -35.77 19.07 -37.57
CA ILE A 1030 -34.57 19.87 -37.36
C ILE A 1030 -33.41 19.17 -38.08
N ALA A 1031 -32.79 19.87 -39.04
CA ALA A 1031 -31.59 19.37 -39.70
C ALA A 1031 -30.41 19.32 -38.73
N TYR A 1032 -29.58 18.28 -38.82
CA TYR A 1032 -28.35 18.20 -38.03
C TYR A 1032 -27.38 19.32 -38.43
N LYS A 1033 -26.84 20.00 -37.42
CA LYS A 1033 -25.79 21.03 -37.51
C LYS A 1033 -24.39 20.43 -37.29
N GLN A 1034 -23.33 21.23 -37.45
CA GLN A 1034 -21.97 20.78 -37.14
C GLN A 1034 -21.82 20.46 -35.64
N ARG A 1035 -20.82 19.64 -35.32
CA ARG A 1035 -20.56 19.19 -33.96
C ARG A 1035 -20.27 20.39 -33.05
N GLY A 1036 -21.00 20.51 -31.95
CA GLY A 1036 -20.87 21.67 -31.05
C GLY A 1036 -21.55 22.94 -31.58
N GLU A 1037 -22.54 22.83 -32.47
CA GLU A 1037 -23.41 23.95 -32.79
C GLU A 1037 -24.72 23.89 -31.99
N LEU A 1038 -25.16 25.07 -31.55
CA LEU A 1038 -26.38 25.27 -30.78
C LEU A 1038 -27.62 25.08 -31.66
N TYR A 1039 -28.56 24.27 -31.20
CA TYR A 1039 -29.91 24.20 -31.76
C TYR A 1039 -30.81 25.18 -31.02
N GLU A 1040 -31.76 25.74 -31.76
CA GLU A 1040 -32.70 26.72 -31.21
C GLU A 1040 -34.11 26.35 -31.65
N LEU A 1041 -35.05 26.46 -30.72
CA LEU A 1041 -36.48 26.39 -30.92
C LEU A 1041 -37.12 27.60 -30.29
N ILE A 1042 -38.22 28.10 -30.84
CA ILE A 1042 -39.03 29.12 -30.20
C ILE A 1042 -40.28 28.43 -29.68
N ILE A 1043 -40.58 28.62 -28.40
CA ILE A 1043 -41.89 28.30 -27.83
C ILE A 1043 -42.68 29.61 -27.80
N GLU A 1044 -43.85 29.60 -28.43
CA GLU A 1044 -44.81 30.68 -28.28
C GLU A 1044 -45.93 30.27 -27.35
N ALA A 1045 -46.32 31.20 -26.47
CA ALA A 1045 -47.49 31.09 -25.63
C ALA A 1045 -48.43 32.25 -25.96
N ARG A 1046 -49.70 31.94 -26.25
CA ARG A 1046 -50.72 32.94 -26.53
C ARG A 1046 -51.84 32.85 -25.51
N HIS A 1047 -52.20 34.00 -24.97
CA HIS A 1047 -53.42 34.12 -24.19
C HIS A 1047 -54.63 34.31 -25.11
N LYS A 1048 -55.58 33.38 -25.11
CA LYS A 1048 -56.70 33.38 -26.06
C LYS A 1048 -57.62 34.61 -25.96
N LYS A 1049 -57.76 35.21 -24.77
CA LYS A 1049 -58.64 36.38 -24.57
C LYS A 1049 -57.99 37.70 -24.95
N SER A 1050 -56.71 37.91 -24.61
CA SER A 1050 -56.03 39.17 -24.90
C SER A 1050 -55.31 39.16 -26.25
N GLY A 1051 -55.12 37.99 -26.85
CA GLY A 1051 -54.34 37.82 -28.09
C GLY A 1051 -52.83 38.07 -27.90
N ALA A 1052 -52.38 38.37 -26.68
CA ALA A 1052 -50.97 38.59 -26.38
C ALA A 1052 -50.19 37.29 -26.63
N VAL A 1053 -49.14 37.40 -27.44
CA VAL A 1053 -48.21 36.31 -27.75
C VAL A 1053 -46.87 36.63 -27.11
N GLU A 1054 -46.37 35.68 -26.34
CA GLU A 1054 -45.05 35.72 -25.72
C GLU A 1054 -44.16 34.67 -26.39
N GLN A 1055 -42.94 35.07 -26.74
CA GLN A 1055 -41.94 34.22 -27.37
C GLN A 1055 -40.84 33.87 -26.38
N TYR A 1056 -40.50 32.59 -26.34
CA TYR A 1056 -39.50 32.03 -25.46
C TYR A 1056 -38.50 31.20 -26.28
N PRO A 1057 -37.37 31.79 -26.69
CA PRO A 1057 -36.29 31.05 -27.29
C PRO A 1057 -35.79 29.96 -26.33
N GLN A 1058 -35.63 28.76 -26.86
CA GLN A 1058 -35.07 27.59 -26.20
C GLN A 1058 -33.87 27.14 -27.00
N SER A 1059 -32.69 27.36 -26.43
CA SER A 1059 -31.45 26.89 -27.01
C SER A 1059 -31.01 25.61 -26.31
N PHE A 1060 -30.58 24.63 -27.09
CA PHE A 1060 -30.10 23.36 -26.59
C PHE A 1060 -29.02 22.78 -27.49
N TRP A 1061 -28.25 21.86 -26.91
CA TRP A 1061 -27.23 21.09 -27.60
C TRP A 1061 -27.71 19.65 -27.62
N LEU A 1062 -27.41 18.93 -28.69
CA LEU A 1062 -27.47 17.47 -28.59
C LEU A 1062 -26.29 17.06 -27.70
N ARG A 1063 -26.60 16.54 -26.51
CA ARG A 1063 -25.60 16.11 -25.55
C ARG A 1063 -24.74 15.06 -26.24
N GLU A 1064 -23.44 15.30 -26.26
CA GLU A 1064 -22.50 14.28 -26.66
C GLU A 1064 -22.47 13.25 -25.53
N VAL A 1065 -23.15 12.12 -25.72
CA VAL A 1065 -22.78 10.94 -24.96
C VAL A 1065 -21.37 10.63 -25.43
N LEU A 1066 -20.38 10.85 -24.56
CA LEU A 1066 -19.05 10.28 -24.74
C LEU A 1066 -19.20 8.77 -24.58
N GLU A 1067 -19.78 8.12 -25.58
CA GLU A 1067 -19.67 6.67 -25.69
C GLU A 1067 -18.21 6.34 -26.03
N PRO A 1068 -17.61 5.35 -25.35
CA PRO A 1068 -16.32 4.83 -25.77
C PRO A 1068 -16.43 4.32 -27.21
N VAL A 1069 -15.69 4.96 -28.11
CA VAL A 1069 -15.72 4.72 -29.57
C VAL A 1069 -15.69 3.23 -29.90
N ARG A 1070 -16.83 2.68 -30.34
CA ARG A 1070 -16.89 1.43 -31.12
C ARG A 1070 -16.56 1.77 -32.57
N GLN A 1071 -15.43 1.32 -33.07
CA GLN A 1071 -15.16 1.38 -34.51
C GLN A 1071 -15.79 0.18 -35.22
N LYS A 1072 -16.55 0.46 -36.28
CA LYS A 1072 -17.05 -0.50 -37.27
C LYS A 1072 -15.89 -0.98 -38.18
N PRO A 1073 -15.94 -2.22 -38.72
CA PRO A 1073 -14.91 -2.76 -39.61
C PRO A 1073 -15.04 -2.22 -41.04
N PRO A 1074 -13.98 -2.16 -41.86
CA PRO A 1074 -14.10 -1.84 -43.29
C PRO A 1074 -14.51 -3.07 -44.12
N GLU A 1075 -15.51 -2.86 -44.99
CA GLU A 1075 -15.85 -3.71 -46.15
C GLU A 1075 -15.03 -3.30 -47.39
N GLN A 1076 -14.48 -4.33 -48.05
CA GLN A 1076 -13.86 -4.46 -49.38
C GLN A 1076 -12.67 -3.57 -49.77
#